data_AF-B9SED3-F1
#
_entry.id   AF-B9SED3-F1
#
_cell.length_a   1.000
_cell.length_b   1.000
_cell.length_c   1.000
_cell.angle_alpha   90.00
_cell.angle_beta   90.00
_cell.angle_gamma   90.00
#
_symmetry.space_group_name_H-M   'P 1'
#
loop_
_entity.id
_entity.type
_entity.pdbx_description
1 polymer ?
#
loop_
_entity_poly.entity_id
_entity_poly.type
_entity_poly.pdbx_seq_one_letter_code
_entity_poly.pdbx_strand_id
1 'polypeptide(L)'
;MLEAAYRNSSIEWKPSSVIALATSVDDSQVAAAREDGSLEIWLVSPGSVGWHCQLSIHGDPNSRVSSLVWCRGDDTKGLPCGRLFSSSIDGSVLQWDLFHLKQKTVLESIGVSIWQMAVAPSSNLLSDANNESQHLGNGFLNAKENDSDSESESQDDSDSDELHVHSVVEDPRVALACDDGCVRIYTISDSDEFIYNKTLPRVSGRVLSVTWSSDASRIYTGSSDGFIRSWDAKLGHEIYRITAGLGGLGSESELCIWSLLALRCGTLVSADSTGSVQFWDSQHGTLLQAHSSHKGDVNALAAAPSHNRVFSAGSDGQVILYKLSGETVGSSDDVSAKSMKKWVYIGYVRAHTHDVRALTVAVPISREDSVPDEKVKRIRSRKRPIDFSYHKWAHLGVPMLISAGDDTKLFAYSAKEFTKFSPHDICPAPQRVPIQLVLNTVFNQNSLLLVQGSNWLDILCLRMKSGTMQDASPGPSRDHANTDLLARIKTKASRKIICSTISNSGTLLAYSDHVKPNLFELKKLNGKASWSVNKRQLPQKLPFAHSLIFSSDNARLMIAGHDRRIYVVDVGSSELVHTFTPRHEGDDEELPPSEPPITKMFSSGDGQWLAAVNCFGDVYIFNLETQRQHWFIARLDGASVTAGGFPPQNNNVLVVTTSLNQVYAFDVEAKQLGEWSMRHTFVLPKRYQEFPGEVIGLSFLPRSSPPSVIIYSARAMCLINFGMPVDREEENDLVNGQHSPLKKLQNTLINGRLKRRRAAKEAETVAAISCSGHGRVFLDGLILDGKQNPVCECSSCYGGPDCSQFFPSCSVNADGGDPLFLEPFWMQNAASSAVVVAGWHRMSYTYDDHSAISQELERLIRKLHATVGNAVTEGRYIIFGAGSTQLLNAAVNSLSPDNSSSPARVVASIPFYPVYKLQTDLFQSVNFRFQGDASLWRNNSDTSTEMIEFVTSPNNPDGQLKKAVLEGSNVRAIYDHAYFWPHFTAIPAPADGDMMLFTLSKLTGHAGSRFGWAVIKDEIIYQRMLTYLTFNTMGVSRESQLRALKLLKVVLQGGGNAIFEFGYETMRKRWERLSNTISMSKRFSLQKISPQYCNFFQGLREASPAYGWVKCERQEDKDCFAVLQAGNITSRRGSLFGVGDQYVRLSLIRRQDDFDLLIHRLTQLVSKEDGPRSSI
;
A
#
# COMPACT_ATOMS: atom_id res chain seq x y z
N MET A 1 41.93 11.82 -16.98
CA MET A 1 41.14 11.31 -18.13
C MET A 1 41.32 9.80 -18.20
N LEU A 2 40.42 9.05 -18.82
CA LEU A 2 40.70 7.68 -19.24
C LEU A 2 41.57 7.74 -20.50
N GLU A 3 42.84 7.35 -20.40
CA GLU A 3 43.84 7.59 -21.47
C GLU A 3 43.64 6.70 -22.70
N ALA A 4 42.97 5.55 -22.57
CA ALA A 4 42.49 4.75 -23.69
C ALA A 4 41.23 3.97 -23.30
N ALA A 5 40.27 3.82 -24.23
CA ALA A 5 39.06 3.03 -24.03
C ALA A 5 38.82 2.12 -25.24
N TYR A 6 38.89 0.81 -25.02
CA TYR A 6 38.77 -0.20 -26.06
C TYR A 6 37.36 -0.78 -26.09
N ARG A 7 36.73 -0.79 -27.27
CA ARG A 7 35.42 -1.41 -27.48
C ARG A 7 35.58 -2.81 -28.08
N ASN A 8 34.82 -3.77 -27.55
CA ASN A 8 34.65 -5.09 -28.13
C ASN A 8 33.16 -5.32 -28.44
N SER A 9 32.87 -5.95 -29.58
CA SER A 9 31.53 -6.32 -30.03
C SER A 9 31.49 -7.72 -30.68
N SER A 10 32.50 -8.57 -30.45
CA SER A 10 32.57 -9.94 -30.98
C SER A 10 31.95 -10.99 -30.07
N ILE A 11 31.51 -10.62 -28.86
CA ILE A 11 30.86 -11.53 -27.92
C ILE A 11 29.39 -11.69 -28.34
N GLU A 12 28.99 -12.93 -28.60
CA GLU A 12 27.62 -13.29 -28.94
C GLU A 12 26.70 -13.14 -27.72
N TRP A 13 25.62 -12.37 -27.86
CA TRP A 13 24.58 -12.17 -26.84
C TRP A 13 23.23 -12.53 -27.44
N LYS A 14 22.58 -13.53 -26.85
CA LYS A 14 21.29 -14.08 -27.26
C LYS A 14 20.39 -14.26 -26.03
N PRO A 15 19.67 -13.20 -25.62
CA PRO A 15 18.67 -13.30 -24.57
C PRO A 15 17.46 -14.13 -25.04
N SER A 16 16.68 -14.62 -24.09
CA SER A 16 15.50 -15.45 -24.32
C SER A 16 14.21 -14.63 -24.27
N SER A 17 13.24 -15.00 -25.11
CA SER A 17 11.89 -14.42 -25.15
C SER A 17 11.19 -14.51 -23.80
N VAL A 18 10.28 -13.59 -23.51
CA VAL A 18 9.42 -13.63 -22.32
C VAL A 18 8.07 -14.21 -22.73
N ILE A 19 7.70 -15.33 -22.11
CA ILE A 19 6.51 -16.11 -22.50
C ILE A 19 5.30 -15.74 -21.67
N ALA A 20 5.49 -15.53 -20.36
CA ALA A 20 4.42 -15.23 -19.42
C ALA A 20 4.83 -14.14 -18.41
N LEU A 21 3.85 -13.34 -17.98
CA LEU A 21 3.95 -12.37 -16.89
C LEU A 21 2.83 -12.64 -15.88
N ALA A 22 3.11 -12.46 -14.58
CA ALA A 22 2.07 -12.42 -13.55
C ALA A 22 2.45 -11.48 -12.40
N THR A 23 1.52 -10.63 -11.98
CA THR A 23 1.67 -9.79 -10.78
C THR A 23 1.35 -10.56 -9.50
N SER A 24 2.07 -10.29 -8.42
CA SER A 24 1.81 -10.82 -7.08
C SER A 24 0.45 -10.40 -6.50
N VAL A 25 0.00 -11.09 -5.45
CA VAL A 25 -1.36 -10.92 -4.88
C VAL A 25 -1.60 -9.54 -4.26
N ASP A 26 -0.53 -8.86 -3.86
CA ASP A 26 -0.47 -7.50 -3.32
C ASP A 26 -0.21 -6.43 -4.40
N ASP A 27 -0.32 -6.79 -5.68
CA ASP A 27 0.01 -5.98 -6.86
C ASP A 27 1.47 -5.49 -6.97
N SER A 28 2.38 -5.85 -6.04
CA SER A 28 3.67 -5.16 -5.87
C SER A 28 4.84 -5.64 -6.74
N GLN A 29 4.83 -6.90 -7.15
CA GLN A 29 5.92 -7.56 -7.89
C GLN A 29 5.41 -8.15 -9.20
N VAL A 30 6.28 -8.24 -10.19
CA VAL A 30 6.01 -8.88 -11.48
C VAL A 30 6.99 -10.03 -11.69
N ALA A 31 6.43 -11.23 -11.77
CA ALA A 31 7.13 -12.42 -12.20
C ALA A 31 7.16 -12.48 -13.73
N ALA A 32 8.33 -12.72 -14.32
CA ALA A 32 8.53 -12.87 -15.76
C ALA A 32 9.22 -14.20 -16.08
N ALA A 33 8.52 -15.10 -16.79
CA ALA A 33 9.08 -16.38 -17.22
C ALA A 33 9.62 -16.28 -18.65
N ARG A 34 10.84 -16.78 -18.86
CA ARG A 34 11.52 -16.81 -20.16
C ARG A 34 11.50 -18.21 -20.77
N GLU A 35 11.66 -18.27 -22.09
CA GLU A 35 11.67 -19.52 -22.87
C GLU A 35 12.77 -20.51 -22.45
N ASP A 36 13.87 -20.02 -21.87
CA ASP A 36 14.98 -20.85 -21.37
C ASP A 36 14.77 -21.42 -19.95
N GLY A 37 13.51 -21.45 -19.49
CA GLY A 37 13.10 -21.91 -18.17
C GLY A 37 13.56 -21.02 -17.01
N SER A 38 14.06 -19.80 -17.25
CA SER A 38 14.36 -18.86 -16.17
C SER A 38 13.15 -18.03 -15.76
N LEU A 39 13.09 -17.71 -14.46
CA LEU A 39 12.13 -16.81 -13.86
C LEU A 39 12.86 -15.59 -13.29
N GLU A 40 12.37 -14.40 -13.60
CA GLU A 40 12.84 -13.13 -13.04
C GLU A 40 11.75 -12.49 -12.18
N ILE A 41 12.11 -12.01 -10.98
CA ILE A 41 11.21 -11.23 -10.13
C ILE A 41 11.63 -9.77 -10.20
N TRP A 42 10.72 -8.95 -10.72
CA TRP A 42 10.87 -7.52 -10.91
C TRP A 42 9.99 -6.77 -9.93
N LEU A 43 10.53 -5.75 -9.26
CA LEU A 43 9.76 -4.89 -8.35
C LEU A 43 10.34 -3.48 -8.30
N VAL A 44 9.57 -2.53 -7.77
CA VAL A 44 10.08 -1.19 -7.45
C VAL A 44 10.34 -1.15 -5.95
N SER A 45 11.61 -1.18 -5.54
CA SER A 45 11.96 -1.03 -4.13
C SER A 45 11.64 0.40 -3.66
N PRO A 46 11.32 0.62 -2.37
CA PRO A 46 11.21 1.97 -1.83
C PRO A 46 12.45 2.81 -2.18
N GLY A 47 12.24 3.86 -2.99
CA GLY A 47 13.28 4.80 -3.45
C GLY A 47 14.18 4.33 -4.59
N SER A 48 14.00 3.14 -5.19
CA SER A 48 14.85 2.67 -6.31
C SER A 48 14.84 3.66 -7.48
N VAL A 49 15.77 3.55 -8.43
CA VAL A 49 15.69 4.38 -9.66
C VAL A 49 14.59 3.87 -10.61
N GLY A 50 13.93 2.75 -10.31
CA GLY A 50 12.81 2.22 -11.08
C GLY A 50 12.61 0.73 -10.80
N TRP A 51 12.21 -0.03 -11.82
CA TRP A 51 12.08 -1.48 -11.69
C TRP A 51 13.45 -2.13 -11.57
N HIS A 52 13.62 -2.85 -10.47
CA HIS A 52 14.80 -3.63 -10.12
C HIS A 52 14.48 -5.12 -10.33
N CYS A 53 15.37 -5.83 -11.02
CA CYS A 53 15.33 -7.29 -11.08
C CYS A 53 15.98 -7.85 -9.81
N GLN A 54 15.18 -8.07 -8.76
CA GLN A 54 15.68 -8.53 -7.47
C GLN A 54 16.20 -9.96 -7.53
N LEU A 55 15.44 -10.86 -8.15
CA LEU A 55 15.75 -12.30 -8.21
C LEU A 55 15.78 -12.79 -9.65
N SER A 56 16.70 -13.72 -9.94
CA SER A 56 16.70 -14.55 -11.14
C SER A 56 16.90 -16.00 -10.74
N ILE A 57 15.88 -16.82 -10.95
CA ILE A 57 15.90 -18.25 -10.66
C ILE A 57 16.09 -19.01 -11.98
N HIS A 58 17.06 -19.91 -12.03
CA HIS A 58 17.33 -20.73 -13.20
C HIS A 58 16.60 -22.08 -13.06
N GLY A 59 15.45 -22.21 -13.71
CA GLY A 59 14.71 -23.47 -13.79
C GLY A 59 15.26 -24.46 -14.81
N ASP A 60 14.45 -25.47 -15.15
CA ASP A 60 14.82 -26.51 -16.11
C ASP A 60 14.72 -25.97 -17.55
N PRO A 61 15.81 -25.94 -18.34
CA PRO A 61 15.76 -25.51 -19.74
C PRO A 61 14.91 -26.42 -20.66
N ASN A 62 14.51 -27.61 -20.21
CA ASN A 62 13.59 -28.48 -20.94
C ASN A 62 12.11 -28.13 -20.65
N SER A 63 11.84 -27.48 -19.50
CA SER A 63 10.50 -27.12 -19.05
C SER A 63 10.07 -25.79 -19.65
N ARG A 64 9.34 -25.83 -20.77
CA ARG A 64 8.77 -24.64 -21.42
C ARG A 64 7.52 -24.16 -20.67
N VAL A 65 7.67 -23.12 -19.86
CA VAL A 65 6.57 -22.43 -19.17
C VAL A 65 5.56 -21.90 -20.20
N SER A 66 4.27 -22.14 -19.95
CA SER A 66 3.15 -21.63 -20.75
C SER A 66 2.37 -20.52 -20.05
N SER A 67 2.16 -20.64 -18.72
CA SER A 67 1.36 -19.71 -17.93
C SER A 67 1.95 -19.52 -16.53
N LEU A 68 1.79 -18.34 -15.95
CA LEU A 68 2.15 -18.00 -14.57
C LEU A 68 0.91 -17.57 -13.80
N VAL A 69 0.80 -17.97 -12.53
CA VAL A 69 -0.20 -17.45 -11.59
C VAL A 69 0.36 -17.28 -10.20
N TRP A 70 -0.13 -16.26 -9.49
CA TRP A 70 0.06 -16.11 -8.05
C TRP A 70 -1.22 -16.51 -7.33
N CYS A 71 -1.09 -17.30 -6.27
CA CYS A 71 -2.19 -17.69 -5.38
C CYS A 71 -1.93 -17.11 -3.99
N ARG A 72 -3.00 -16.78 -3.25
CA ARG A 72 -2.83 -16.34 -1.86
C ARG A 72 -2.27 -17.50 -1.02
N GLY A 73 -1.31 -17.18 -0.15
CA GLY A 73 -0.84 -18.07 0.90
C GLY A 73 -1.55 -17.75 2.21
N ASP A 74 -1.51 -18.67 3.17
CA ASP A 74 -1.94 -18.36 4.53
C ASP A 74 -1.04 -17.29 5.16
N ASP A 75 -1.66 -16.28 5.77
CA ASP A 75 -1.00 -15.10 6.34
C ASP A 75 -0.10 -15.50 7.54
N THR A 76 -0.28 -16.70 8.12
CA THR A 76 0.58 -17.27 9.18
C THR A 76 2.03 -17.54 8.75
N LYS A 77 2.29 -17.77 7.46
CA LYS A 77 3.63 -18.13 6.93
C LYS A 77 4.49 -16.91 6.52
N GLY A 78 4.00 -15.68 6.72
CA GLY A 78 4.79 -14.46 6.48
C GLY A 78 5.13 -14.19 5.00
N LEU A 79 4.32 -14.69 4.06
CA LEU A 79 4.51 -14.54 2.60
C LEU A 79 3.45 -13.57 2.00
N PRO A 80 3.55 -12.24 2.23
CA PRO A 80 2.51 -11.28 1.84
C PRO A 80 2.25 -11.19 0.33
N CYS A 81 3.21 -11.58 -0.51
CA CYS A 81 3.08 -11.52 -1.96
C CYS A 81 2.41 -12.78 -2.57
N GLY A 82 2.18 -13.83 -1.77
CA GLY A 82 1.56 -15.09 -2.19
C GLY A 82 2.54 -16.16 -2.70
N ARG A 83 1.97 -17.24 -3.25
CA ARG A 83 2.65 -18.41 -3.80
C ARG A 83 2.65 -18.36 -5.32
N LEU A 84 3.80 -18.54 -5.96
CA LEU A 84 3.96 -18.46 -7.42
C LEU A 84 4.04 -19.86 -8.06
N PHE A 85 3.20 -20.08 -9.07
CA PHE A 85 3.16 -21.31 -9.86
C PHE A 85 3.32 -21.04 -11.36
N SER A 86 3.97 -21.96 -12.07
CA SER A 86 4.03 -22.00 -13.53
C SER A 86 3.52 -23.33 -14.06
N SER A 87 2.69 -23.31 -15.10
CA SER A 87 2.40 -24.50 -15.90
C SER A 87 3.39 -24.61 -17.05
N SER A 88 3.61 -25.84 -17.50
CA SER A 88 4.48 -26.14 -18.63
C SER A 88 3.72 -26.82 -19.77
N ILE A 89 4.27 -26.71 -20.98
CA ILE A 89 3.66 -27.30 -22.19
C ILE A 89 3.68 -28.84 -22.19
N ASP A 90 4.41 -29.47 -21.27
CA ASP A 90 4.36 -30.92 -21.03
C ASP A 90 3.19 -31.34 -20.10
N GLY A 91 2.42 -30.38 -19.58
CA GLY A 91 1.32 -30.62 -18.66
C GLY A 91 1.72 -30.71 -17.18
N SER A 92 2.97 -30.41 -16.82
CA SER A 92 3.38 -30.29 -15.43
C SER A 92 3.04 -28.91 -14.85
N VAL A 93 2.95 -28.83 -13.51
CA VAL A 93 2.88 -27.56 -12.77
C VAL A 93 4.01 -27.53 -11.75
N LEU A 94 4.74 -26.42 -11.74
CA LEU A 94 5.88 -26.14 -10.88
C LEU A 94 5.56 -24.98 -9.93
N GLN A 95 5.91 -25.13 -8.66
CA GLN A 95 5.97 -24.05 -7.68
C GLN A 95 7.37 -23.41 -7.70
N TRP A 96 7.43 -22.09 -7.58
CA TRP A 96 8.67 -21.34 -7.44
C TRP A 96 8.90 -20.92 -6.00
N ASP A 97 9.90 -21.52 -5.37
CA ASP A 97 10.38 -21.13 -4.05
C ASP A 97 11.34 -19.94 -4.19
N LEU A 98 10.81 -18.75 -3.93
CA LEU A 98 11.53 -17.48 -4.01
C LEU A 98 12.55 -17.30 -2.87
N PHE A 99 12.41 -18.07 -1.77
CA PHE A 99 13.31 -18.02 -0.64
C PHE A 99 14.53 -18.93 -0.86
N HIS A 100 14.31 -20.19 -1.26
CA HIS A 100 15.38 -21.15 -1.53
C HIS A 100 15.92 -21.09 -2.97
N LEU A 101 15.37 -20.23 -3.83
CA LEU A 101 15.71 -20.07 -5.26
C LEU A 101 15.64 -21.40 -6.03
N LYS A 102 14.55 -22.14 -5.83
CA LYS A 102 14.31 -23.47 -6.41
C LYS A 102 12.94 -23.56 -7.08
N GLN A 103 12.84 -24.47 -8.05
CA GLN A 103 11.57 -24.96 -8.59
C GLN A 103 11.23 -26.31 -7.94
N LYS A 104 9.96 -26.53 -7.58
CA LYS A 104 9.42 -27.79 -7.04
C LYS A 104 8.26 -28.22 -7.92
N THR A 105 8.28 -29.45 -8.45
CA THR A 105 7.11 -30.00 -9.15
C THR A 105 5.98 -30.27 -8.16
N VAL A 106 4.79 -29.75 -8.43
CA VAL A 106 3.58 -29.92 -7.61
C VAL A 106 2.45 -30.65 -8.34
N LEU A 107 2.51 -30.69 -9.66
CA LEU A 107 1.74 -31.60 -10.51
C LEU A 107 2.69 -32.22 -11.55
N GLU A 108 2.76 -33.55 -11.60
CA GLU A 108 3.51 -34.26 -12.64
C GLU A 108 2.89 -34.05 -14.03
N SER A 109 3.65 -34.34 -15.08
CA SER A 109 3.17 -34.23 -16.47
C SER A 109 1.92 -35.10 -16.68
N ILE A 110 0.79 -34.46 -16.96
CA ILE A 110 -0.46 -35.15 -17.33
C ILE A 110 -0.46 -35.65 -18.79
N GLY A 111 0.65 -35.52 -19.52
CA GLY A 111 0.78 -35.87 -20.94
C GLY A 111 -0.03 -34.99 -21.91
N VAL A 112 -0.60 -33.89 -21.42
CA VAL A 112 -1.43 -32.94 -22.19
C VAL A 112 -0.96 -31.52 -21.88
N SER A 113 -0.71 -30.72 -22.90
CA SER A 113 -0.24 -29.34 -22.75
C SER A 113 -1.26 -28.48 -22.00
N ILE A 114 -0.79 -27.72 -21.01
CA ILE A 114 -1.57 -26.66 -20.34
C ILE A 114 -1.26 -25.34 -21.03
N TRP A 115 -2.29 -24.64 -21.52
CA TRP A 115 -2.16 -23.36 -22.23
C TRP A 115 -2.25 -22.16 -21.29
N GLN A 116 -3.25 -22.13 -20.41
CA GLN A 116 -3.44 -21.05 -19.43
C GLN A 116 -3.91 -21.61 -18.08
N MET A 117 -3.47 -20.97 -17.00
CA MET A 117 -4.02 -21.16 -15.67
C MET A 117 -4.79 -19.92 -15.21
N ALA A 118 -5.86 -20.11 -14.44
CA ALA A 118 -6.56 -19.00 -13.78
C ALA A 118 -6.97 -19.39 -12.35
N VAL A 119 -6.67 -18.51 -11.40
CA VAL A 119 -7.02 -18.66 -9.97
C VAL A 119 -8.41 -18.10 -9.73
N ALA A 120 -9.22 -18.81 -8.93
CA ALA A 120 -10.51 -18.33 -8.48
C ALA A 120 -10.35 -17.13 -7.53
N PRO A 121 -11.12 -16.04 -7.69
CA PRO A 121 -11.08 -14.95 -6.71
C PRO A 121 -11.61 -15.44 -5.36
N SER A 122 -10.87 -15.17 -4.29
CA SER A 122 -11.32 -15.46 -2.92
C SER A 122 -12.54 -14.61 -2.57
N SER A 123 -13.65 -15.24 -2.23
CA SER A 123 -14.88 -14.56 -1.85
C SER A 123 -14.76 -13.92 -0.47
N ASN A 124 -14.17 -12.73 -0.40
CA ASN A 124 -14.50 -11.80 0.68
C ASN A 124 -15.99 -11.50 0.54
N LEU A 125 -16.79 -12.00 1.49
CA LEU A 125 -18.22 -11.68 1.61
C LEU A 125 -18.41 -10.21 2.05
N LEU A 126 -18.08 -9.29 1.15
CA LEU A 126 -18.52 -7.91 1.18
C LEU A 126 -19.92 -7.88 0.57
N SER A 127 -20.93 -8.00 1.42
CA SER A 127 -22.34 -7.98 1.06
C SER A 127 -22.78 -6.58 0.62
N ASP A 128 -22.66 -6.28 -0.68
CA ASP A 128 -23.13 -5.05 -1.31
C ASP A 128 -23.95 -5.36 -2.59
N ALA A 129 -25.13 -5.96 -2.41
CA ALA A 129 -26.21 -6.01 -3.41
C ALA A 129 -27.57 -6.32 -2.74
N ASN A 130 -28.60 -5.53 -3.05
CA ASN A 130 -29.96 -5.64 -2.49
C ASN A 130 -30.89 -6.56 -3.31
N ASN A 131 -31.85 -7.19 -2.61
CA ASN A 131 -33.18 -7.67 -3.08
C ASN A 131 -33.21 -8.70 -4.23
N GLU A 132 -34.01 -9.77 -4.24
CA GLU A 132 -35.46 -9.84 -3.97
C GLU A 132 -35.90 -11.23 -3.42
N SER A 133 -37.21 -11.39 -3.26
CA SER A 133 -37.92 -12.51 -2.61
C SER A 133 -37.83 -13.87 -3.31
N GLN A 134 -37.85 -14.95 -2.52
CA GLN A 134 -38.64 -16.14 -2.86
C GLN A 134 -39.03 -16.99 -1.64
N HIS A 135 -40.24 -17.53 -1.69
CA HIS A 135 -40.82 -18.45 -0.70
C HIS A 135 -40.17 -19.84 -0.74
N LEU A 136 -40.04 -20.48 0.42
CA LEU A 136 -40.55 -21.82 0.77
C LEU A 136 -40.36 -21.97 2.30
N GLY A 137 -41.20 -22.65 3.09
CA GLY A 137 -42.21 -23.66 2.78
C GLY A 137 -41.94 -24.87 3.70
N ASN A 138 -42.76 -25.03 4.74
CA ASN A 138 -42.56 -26.03 5.80
C ASN A 138 -42.44 -27.48 5.28
N GLY A 139 -41.64 -28.32 5.95
CA GLY A 139 -41.55 -29.75 5.61
C GLY A 139 -40.62 -30.60 6.49
N PHE A 140 -40.83 -30.66 7.80
CA PHE A 140 -40.21 -31.67 8.68
C PHE A 140 -41.16 -32.86 8.86
N LEU A 141 -40.66 -34.10 8.71
CA LEU A 141 -41.29 -35.31 9.27
C LEU A 141 -40.23 -36.41 9.52
N ASN A 142 -40.30 -36.99 10.74
CA ASN A 142 -39.75 -38.31 11.17
C ASN A 142 -38.21 -38.48 11.18
N ALA A 143 -37.57 -39.37 11.98
CA ALA A 143 -37.87 -40.10 13.23
C ALA A 143 -36.57 -40.89 13.63
N LYS A 144 -36.29 -41.36 14.86
CA LYS A 144 -36.97 -41.30 16.17
C LYS A 144 -35.93 -41.43 17.34
N GLU A 145 -36.40 -41.61 18.57
CA GLU A 145 -35.64 -41.95 19.80
C GLU A 145 -34.97 -43.33 19.77
N ASN A 146 -33.91 -43.52 20.58
CA ASN A 146 -33.97 -44.40 21.77
C ASN A 146 -32.73 -44.29 22.67
N ASP A 147 -32.97 -44.32 23.99
CA ASP A 147 -31.98 -44.37 25.07
C ASP A 147 -31.40 -45.78 25.32
N SER A 148 -30.23 -45.84 25.98
CA SER A 148 -29.96 -46.85 27.02
C SER A 148 -28.72 -46.48 27.87
N ASP A 149 -28.89 -46.42 29.19
CA ASP A 149 -27.84 -46.10 30.18
C ASP A 149 -26.79 -47.21 30.38
N SER A 150 -25.57 -46.82 30.79
CA SER A 150 -24.76 -47.59 31.75
C SER A 150 -23.70 -46.72 32.43
N GLU A 151 -23.68 -46.70 33.76
CA GLU A 151 -22.76 -45.90 34.60
C GLU A 151 -21.34 -46.49 34.68
N SER A 152 -20.32 -45.63 34.75
CA SER A 152 -19.09 -45.89 35.53
C SER A 152 -18.32 -44.60 35.81
N GLU A 153 -18.12 -44.25 37.08
CA GLU A 153 -17.28 -43.13 37.50
C GLU A 153 -15.79 -43.51 37.52
N SER A 154 -14.92 -42.63 36.98
CA SER A 154 -13.52 -42.52 37.39
C SER A 154 -13.02 -41.10 37.13
N GLN A 155 -12.33 -40.51 38.10
CA GLN A 155 -11.92 -39.11 38.10
C GLN A 155 -10.56 -38.85 37.42
N ASP A 156 -10.37 -37.57 37.13
CA ASP A 156 -9.12 -36.81 36.97
C ASP A 156 -8.40 -36.70 35.60
N ASP A 157 -8.37 -35.42 35.19
CA ASP A 157 -7.35 -34.65 34.47
C ASP A 157 -7.14 -34.72 32.94
N SER A 158 -7.29 -33.51 32.37
CA SER A 158 -6.70 -32.96 31.14
C SER A 158 -7.00 -33.66 29.80
N ASP A 159 -8.05 -33.18 29.11
CA ASP A 159 -7.88 -32.27 27.97
C ASP A 159 -9.26 -31.99 27.36
N SER A 160 -9.79 -30.78 27.57
CA SER A 160 -11.01 -30.34 26.90
C SER A 160 -10.67 -29.92 25.48
N ASP A 161 -10.95 -30.79 24.51
CA ASP A 161 -10.99 -30.46 23.09
C ASP A 161 -11.90 -29.23 22.87
N GLU A 162 -11.28 -28.06 22.73
CA GLU A 162 -11.97 -26.93 22.12
C GLU A 162 -12.30 -27.33 20.68
N LEU A 163 -13.59 -27.49 20.38
CA LEU A 163 -14.08 -27.51 19.02
C LEU A 163 -13.76 -26.17 18.38
N HIS A 164 -12.55 -26.07 17.80
CA HIS A 164 -12.16 -24.99 16.92
C HIS A 164 -13.21 -24.90 15.81
N VAL A 165 -14.08 -23.90 15.92
CA VAL A 165 -14.80 -23.35 14.78
C VAL A 165 -13.75 -22.65 13.93
N HIS A 166 -12.96 -23.45 13.22
CA HIS A 166 -12.11 -22.97 12.14
C HIS A 166 -13.01 -22.17 11.21
N SER A 167 -12.71 -20.89 11.07
CA SER A 167 -13.17 -20.16 9.89
C SER A 167 -12.62 -20.93 8.69
N VAL A 168 -13.49 -21.64 7.97
CA VAL A 168 -13.10 -22.37 6.78
C VAL A 168 -12.66 -21.36 5.73
N VAL A 169 -11.37 -21.08 5.70
CA VAL A 169 -10.70 -20.48 4.56
C VAL A 169 -10.80 -21.54 3.46
N GLU A 170 -11.71 -21.34 2.50
CA GLU A 170 -11.75 -22.21 1.33
C GLU A 170 -10.39 -22.14 0.61
N ASP A 171 -9.71 -23.29 0.53
CA ASP A 171 -8.45 -23.43 -0.20
C ASP A 171 -8.58 -22.83 -1.62
N PRO A 172 -7.56 -22.07 -2.10
CA PRO A 172 -7.63 -21.43 -3.40
C PRO A 172 -7.74 -22.46 -4.53
N ARG A 173 -8.75 -22.26 -5.39
CA ARG A 173 -9.03 -23.10 -6.56
C ARG A 173 -8.35 -22.54 -7.81
N VAL A 174 -7.80 -23.41 -8.66
CA VAL A 174 -7.18 -23.05 -9.94
C VAL A 174 -7.75 -23.90 -11.06
N ALA A 175 -8.08 -23.25 -12.19
CA ALA A 175 -8.52 -23.90 -13.42
C ALA A 175 -7.36 -23.93 -14.42
N LEU A 176 -7.12 -25.10 -15.03
CA LEU A 176 -6.12 -25.34 -16.05
C LEU A 176 -6.81 -25.55 -17.40
N ALA A 177 -6.52 -24.70 -18.38
CA ALA A 177 -6.95 -24.86 -19.78
C ALA A 177 -6.01 -25.84 -20.51
N CYS A 178 -6.56 -26.95 -21.03
CA CYS A 178 -5.78 -28.03 -21.60
C CYS A 178 -6.01 -28.20 -23.12
N ASP A 179 -4.96 -28.65 -23.80
CA ASP A 179 -4.97 -28.91 -25.25
C ASP A 179 -5.94 -30.02 -25.67
N ASP A 180 -6.23 -30.96 -24.78
CA ASP A 180 -7.19 -32.05 -25.05
C ASP A 180 -8.66 -31.59 -25.13
N GLY A 181 -8.94 -30.30 -24.90
CA GLY A 181 -10.30 -29.76 -24.91
C GLY A 181 -10.99 -29.82 -23.54
N CYS A 182 -10.27 -30.16 -22.48
CA CYS A 182 -10.80 -30.18 -21.11
C CYS A 182 -10.35 -28.94 -20.33
N VAL A 183 -11.09 -28.60 -19.27
CA VAL A 183 -10.59 -27.75 -18.18
C VAL A 183 -10.54 -28.58 -16.90
N ARG A 184 -9.38 -28.59 -16.24
CA ARG A 184 -9.18 -29.33 -14.99
C ARG A 184 -9.09 -28.33 -13.83
N ILE A 185 -9.87 -28.56 -12.78
CA ILE A 185 -9.93 -27.72 -11.58
C ILE A 185 -9.18 -28.45 -10.47
N TYR A 186 -8.26 -27.74 -9.84
CA TYR A 186 -7.50 -28.19 -8.68
C TYR A 186 -7.73 -27.24 -7.51
N THR A 187 -7.60 -27.77 -6.30
CA THR A 187 -7.55 -27.04 -5.04
C THR A 187 -6.10 -27.06 -4.54
N ILE A 188 -5.56 -25.93 -4.08
CA ILE A 188 -4.17 -25.85 -3.58
C ILE A 188 -4.17 -25.81 -2.05
N SER A 189 -3.78 -26.92 -1.44
CA SER A 189 -3.65 -27.06 0.02
C SER A 189 -2.54 -26.20 0.62
N ASP A 190 -2.50 -26.09 1.94
CA ASP A 190 -1.39 -25.49 2.69
C ASP A 190 -0.05 -26.25 2.59
N SER A 191 -0.05 -27.50 2.11
CA SER A 191 1.15 -28.30 1.81
C SER A 191 1.77 -28.00 0.44
N ASP A 192 1.19 -27.05 -0.31
CA ASP A 192 1.51 -26.73 -1.71
C ASP A 192 1.27 -27.91 -2.68
N GLU A 193 0.27 -28.73 -2.39
CA GLU A 193 -0.12 -29.87 -3.22
C GLU A 193 -1.35 -29.54 -4.06
N PHE A 194 -1.32 -29.93 -5.34
CA PHE A 194 -2.42 -29.73 -6.27
C PHE A 194 -3.43 -30.88 -6.14
N ILE A 195 -4.44 -30.70 -5.30
CA ILE A 195 -5.51 -31.68 -5.10
C ILE A 195 -6.50 -31.59 -6.26
N TYR A 196 -6.62 -32.66 -7.04
CA TYR A 196 -7.59 -32.71 -8.15
C TYR A 196 -9.03 -32.62 -7.62
N ASN A 197 -9.82 -31.71 -8.17
CA ASN A 197 -11.21 -31.48 -7.77
C ASN A 197 -12.19 -32.01 -8.83
N LYS A 198 -12.11 -31.51 -10.07
CA LYS A 198 -13.05 -31.87 -11.14
C LYS A 198 -12.48 -31.58 -12.53
N THR A 199 -12.98 -32.27 -13.56
CA THR A 199 -12.77 -31.95 -14.97
C THR A 199 -14.09 -31.50 -15.59
N LEU A 200 -14.09 -30.37 -16.30
CA LEU A 200 -15.24 -29.90 -17.07
C LEU A 200 -15.41 -30.73 -18.37
N PRO A 201 -16.63 -30.91 -18.89
CA PRO A 201 -16.90 -31.66 -20.12
C PRO A 201 -15.99 -31.25 -21.29
N ARG A 202 -15.44 -32.25 -21.98
CA ARG A 202 -14.53 -32.07 -23.11
C ARG A 202 -15.22 -31.36 -24.29
N VAL A 203 -14.56 -30.36 -24.85
CA VAL A 203 -15.00 -29.65 -26.06
C VAL A 203 -14.24 -30.12 -27.31
N SER A 204 -14.72 -29.71 -28.49
CA SER A 204 -14.18 -30.13 -29.80
C SER A 204 -12.80 -29.55 -30.12
N GLY A 205 -12.55 -28.29 -29.76
CA GLY A 205 -11.25 -27.63 -29.94
C GLY A 205 -10.35 -27.71 -28.70
N ARG A 206 -9.13 -27.22 -28.84
CA ARG A 206 -8.21 -27.00 -27.70
C ARG A 206 -8.80 -25.93 -26.78
N VAL A 207 -8.65 -26.00 -25.46
CA VAL A 207 -8.94 -24.85 -24.59
C VAL A 207 -7.66 -24.04 -24.45
N LEU A 208 -7.68 -22.83 -25.00
CA LEU A 208 -6.51 -21.95 -25.07
C LEU A 208 -6.49 -20.94 -23.92
N SER A 209 -7.67 -20.48 -23.49
CA SER A 209 -7.82 -19.49 -22.43
C SER A 209 -8.91 -19.85 -21.42
N VAL A 210 -8.71 -19.42 -20.17
CA VAL A 210 -9.65 -19.63 -19.06
C VAL A 210 -9.63 -18.44 -18.11
N THR A 211 -10.80 -18.04 -17.60
CA THR A 211 -10.93 -17.00 -16.58
C THR A 211 -12.16 -17.23 -15.70
N TRP A 212 -12.12 -16.77 -14.45
CA TRP A 212 -13.23 -16.90 -13.50
C TRP A 212 -14.10 -15.64 -13.51
N SER A 213 -15.39 -15.76 -13.22
CA SER A 213 -16.21 -14.61 -12.83
C SER A 213 -15.73 -14.03 -11.49
N SER A 214 -16.01 -12.75 -11.23
CA SER A 214 -15.55 -12.04 -10.03
C SER A 214 -16.09 -12.58 -8.70
N ASP A 215 -17.15 -13.38 -8.76
CA ASP A 215 -17.81 -14.08 -7.65
C ASP A 215 -17.43 -15.58 -7.57
N ALA A 216 -16.50 -16.05 -8.41
CA ALA A 216 -16.09 -17.45 -8.56
C ALA A 216 -17.23 -18.45 -8.85
N SER A 217 -18.41 -17.99 -9.29
CA SER A 217 -19.57 -18.85 -9.60
C SER A 217 -19.55 -19.44 -11.01
N ARG A 218 -18.88 -18.79 -11.95
CA ARG A 218 -18.75 -19.19 -13.36
C ARG A 218 -17.29 -19.26 -13.79
N ILE A 219 -17.01 -20.17 -14.71
CA ILE A 219 -15.74 -20.25 -15.44
C ILE A 219 -16.04 -19.96 -16.91
N TYR A 220 -15.25 -19.09 -17.54
CA TYR A 220 -15.31 -18.81 -18.97
C TYR A 220 -14.09 -19.42 -19.67
N THR A 221 -14.31 -20.10 -20.79
CA THR A 221 -13.25 -20.81 -21.53
C THR A 221 -13.26 -20.43 -23.00
N GLY A 222 -12.12 -20.04 -23.54
CA GLY A 222 -11.92 -19.73 -24.96
C GLY A 222 -11.22 -20.88 -25.65
N SER A 223 -11.76 -21.31 -26.79
CA SER A 223 -11.27 -22.50 -27.51
C SER A 223 -10.76 -22.17 -28.91
N SER A 224 -10.02 -23.10 -29.51
CA SER A 224 -9.64 -23.06 -30.94
C SER A 224 -10.80 -23.38 -31.90
N ASP A 225 -11.99 -23.71 -31.39
CA ASP A 225 -13.20 -23.91 -32.20
C ASP A 225 -14.05 -22.64 -32.40
N GLY A 226 -13.50 -21.46 -32.04
CA GLY A 226 -14.17 -20.16 -32.18
C GLY A 226 -15.27 -19.88 -31.14
N PHE A 227 -15.53 -20.80 -30.22
CA PHE A 227 -16.54 -20.60 -29.16
C PHE A 227 -15.90 -20.18 -27.84
N ILE A 228 -16.61 -19.28 -27.14
CA ILE A 228 -16.42 -19.00 -25.72
C ILE A 228 -17.55 -19.70 -24.96
N ARG A 229 -17.24 -20.51 -23.96
CA ARG A 229 -18.24 -21.24 -23.16
C ARG A 229 -18.25 -20.73 -21.73
N SER A 230 -19.44 -20.63 -21.15
CA SER A 230 -19.66 -20.33 -19.74
C SER A 230 -20.07 -21.61 -19.02
N TRP A 231 -19.37 -21.93 -17.94
CA TRP A 231 -19.57 -23.13 -17.13
C TRP A 231 -19.98 -22.75 -15.71
N ASP A 232 -20.87 -23.53 -15.10
CA ASP A 232 -21.13 -23.44 -13.67
C ASP A 232 -19.94 -24.01 -12.90
N ALA A 233 -19.32 -23.22 -12.01
CA ALA A 233 -18.10 -23.61 -11.32
C ALA A 233 -18.31 -24.67 -10.21
N LYS A 234 -19.55 -24.90 -9.77
CA LYS A 234 -19.90 -25.90 -8.75
C LYS A 234 -20.37 -27.20 -9.41
N LEU A 235 -21.32 -27.11 -10.32
CA LEU A 235 -21.92 -28.25 -11.02
C LEU A 235 -20.99 -28.78 -12.11
N GLY A 236 -20.35 -27.89 -12.87
CA GLY A 236 -19.49 -28.23 -14.02
C GLY A 236 -20.23 -28.35 -15.36
N HIS A 237 -21.47 -27.85 -15.45
CA HIS A 237 -22.29 -27.90 -16.67
C HIS A 237 -22.07 -26.66 -17.57
N GLU A 238 -22.17 -26.82 -18.89
CA GLU A 238 -22.21 -25.70 -19.85
C GLU A 238 -23.52 -24.94 -19.65
N ILE A 239 -23.44 -23.66 -19.25
CA ILE A 239 -24.60 -22.76 -19.08
C ILE A 239 -25.03 -22.22 -20.44
N TYR A 240 -24.06 -21.71 -21.21
CA TYR A 240 -24.26 -21.21 -22.57
C TYR A 240 -22.93 -21.17 -23.33
N ARG A 241 -23.03 -21.00 -24.65
CA ARG A 241 -21.90 -20.69 -25.55
C ARG A 241 -22.12 -19.37 -26.29
N ILE A 242 -21.02 -18.70 -26.59
CA ILE A 242 -20.93 -17.52 -27.43
C ILE A 242 -20.14 -17.92 -28.67
N THR A 243 -20.65 -17.61 -29.86
CA THR A 243 -19.87 -17.69 -31.10
C THR A 243 -19.08 -16.38 -31.24
N ALA A 244 -17.76 -16.44 -31.17
CA ALA A 244 -16.93 -15.26 -31.38
C ALA A 244 -16.73 -14.99 -32.88
N GLY A 245 -16.54 -13.72 -33.22
CA GLY A 245 -16.23 -13.29 -34.59
C GLY A 245 -17.40 -12.60 -35.27
N LEU A 246 -17.08 -11.54 -36.04
CA LEU A 246 -18.03 -10.79 -36.84
C LEU A 246 -18.34 -11.61 -38.11
N GLY A 247 -19.38 -12.46 -38.01
CA GLY A 247 -19.67 -13.49 -39.02
C GLY A 247 -19.81 -12.94 -40.44
N GLY A 248 -19.18 -13.61 -41.42
CA GLY A 248 -19.45 -13.36 -42.84
C GLY A 248 -18.29 -13.52 -43.83
N LEU A 249 -17.02 -13.55 -43.39
CA LEU A 249 -15.91 -13.94 -44.28
C LEU A 249 -15.51 -15.39 -44.02
N GLY A 250 -15.70 -16.24 -45.03
CA GLY A 250 -15.21 -17.61 -45.06
C GLY A 250 -13.70 -17.65 -45.24
N SER A 251 -12.95 -17.39 -44.17
CA SER A 251 -11.57 -17.85 -44.04
C SER A 251 -11.61 -19.32 -43.63
N GLU A 252 -10.85 -20.18 -44.30
CA GLU A 252 -10.72 -21.62 -43.99
C GLU A 252 -9.93 -21.88 -42.68
N SER A 253 -9.57 -20.82 -41.94
CA SER A 253 -8.80 -20.86 -40.70
C SER A 253 -9.69 -20.96 -39.46
N GLU A 254 -9.41 -21.93 -38.59
CA GLU A 254 -10.00 -22.01 -37.24
C GLU A 254 -9.79 -20.71 -36.44
N LEU A 255 -10.85 -20.22 -35.79
CA LEU A 255 -10.79 -19.02 -34.93
C LEU A 255 -10.29 -19.41 -33.53
N CYS A 256 -9.17 -18.84 -33.12
CA CYS A 256 -8.58 -19.09 -31.80
C CYS A 256 -8.92 -17.96 -30.83
N ILE A 257 -9.45 -18.30 -29.65
CA ILE A 257 -9.65 -17.34 -28.55
C ILE A 257 -8.46 -17.40 -27.59
N TRP A 258 -7.44 -16.59 -27.89
CA TRP A 258 -6.15 -16.58 -27.20
C TRP A 258 -6.21 -16.05 -25.77
N SER A 259 -7.09 -15.10 -25.47
CA SER A 259 -7.18 -14.52 -24.12
C SER A 259 -8.60 -14.13 -23.73
N LEU A 260 -8.93 -14.34 -22.45
CA LEU A 260 -10.19 -13.96 -21.82
C LEU A 260 -9.93 -13.17 -20.54
N LEU A 261 -10.78 -12.18 -20.28
CA LEU A 261 -10.69 -11.33 -19.09
C LEU A 261 -12.09 -10.96 -18.59
N ALA A 262 -12.46 -11.44 -17.41
CA ALA A 262 -13.69 -11.04 -16.73
C ALA A 262 -13.50 -9.72 -15.97
N LEU A 263 -14.48 -8.81 -16.05
CA LEU A 263 -14.46 -7.52 -15.36
C LEU A 263 -15.55 -7.45 -14.30
N ARG A 264 -15.26 -6.76 -13.17
CA ARG A 264 -16.20 -6.55 -12.05
C ARG A 264 -17.53 -5.88 -12.42
N CYS A 265 -17.63 -5.28 -13.62
CA CYS A 265 -18.86 -4.69 -14.15
C CYS A 265 -19.78 -5.68 -14.88
N GLY A 266 -19.51 -6.99 -14.83
CA GLY A 266 -20.28 -8.00 -15.57
C GLY A 266 -19.99 -8.03 -17.07
N THR A 267 -18.84 -7.48 -17.50
CA THR A 267 -18.36 -7.58 -18.88
C THR A 267 -17.29 -8.66 -18.99
N LEU A 268 -17.45 -9.59 -19.91
CA LEU A 268 -16.39 -10.50 -20.35
C LEU A 268 -15.71 -9.90 -21.58
N VAL A 269 -14.38 -9.90 -21.61
CA VAL A 269 -13.60 -9.46 -22.78
C VAL A 269 -12.89 -10.67 -23.38
N SER A 270 -12.94 -10.78 -24.71
CA SER A 270 -12.22 -11.80 -25.47
C SER A 270 -11.29 -11.17 -26.50
N ALA A 271 -10.19 -11.87 -26.75
CA ALA A 271 -9.16 -11.53 -27.72
C ALA A 271 -8.91 -12.75 -28.62
N ASP A 272 -8.90 -12.52 -29.93
CA ASP A 272 -8.90 -13.60 -30.92
C ASP A 272 -7.82 -13.47 -32.03
N SER A 273 -7.67 -14.54 -32.81
CA SER A 273 -6.71 -14.62 -33.93
C SER A 273 -7.01 -13.69 -35.11
N THR A 274 -8.17 -13.01 -35.16
CA THR A 274 -8.48 -12.03 -36.24
C THR A 274 -7.96 -10.63 -35.94
N GLY A 275 -7.35 -10.39 -34.77
CA GLY A 275 -7.01 -9.05 -34.30
C GLY A 275 -8.18 -8.32 -33.63
N SER A 276 -9.26 -9.04 -33.29
CA SER A 276 -10.46 -8.46 -32.70
C SER A 276 -10.48 -8.59 -31.17
N VAL A 277 -10.86 -7.49 -30.51
CA VAL A 277 -11.15 -7.43 -29.07
C VAL A 277 -12.64 -7.22 -28.90
N GLN A 278 -13.33 -8.18 -28.31
CA GLN A 278 -14.79 -8.23 -28.22
C GLN A 278 -15.23 -8.17 -26.76
N PHE A 279 -16.25 -7.37 -26.47
CA PHE A 279 -16.80 -7.12 -25.15
C PHE A 279 -18.22 -7.68 -25.09
N TRP A 280 -18.48 -8.54 -24.11
CA TRP A 280 -19.70 -9.32 -23.99
C TRP A 280 -20.35 -9.09 -22.62
N ASP A 281 -21.68 -9.17 -22.55
CA ASP A 281 -22.39 -9.30 -21.28
C ASP A 281 -22.15 -10.71 -20.71
N SER A 282 -21.55 -10.79 -19.52
CA SER A 282 -21.25 -12.06 -18.87
C SER A 282 -22.47 -12.74 -18.24
N GLN A 283 -23.61 -12.05 -18.14
CA GLN A 283 -24.84 -12.66 -17.64
C GLN A 283 -25.52 -13.51 -18.72
N HIS A 284 -25.69 -12.94 -19.92
CA HIS A 284 -26.47 -13.52 -21.03
C HIS A 284 -25.62 -13.96 -22.25
N GLY A 285 -24.32 -13.68 -22.27
CA GLY A 285 -23.44 -14.03 -23.39
C GLY A 285 -23.62 -13.19 -24.66
N THR A 286 -24.23 -12.01 -24.56
CA THR A 286 -24.54 -11.16 -25.72
C THR A 286 -23.37 -10.22 -26.06
N LEU A 287 -23.14 -9.97 -27.36
CA LEU A 287 -22.12 -9.03 -27.81
C LEU A 287 -22.54 -7.59 -27.49
N LEU A 288 -21.75 -6.90 -26.68
CA LEU A 288 -21.90 -5.46 -26.46
C LEU A 288 -21.20 -4.70 -27.58
N GLN A 289 -19.93 -5.03 -27.85
CA GLN A 289 -19.08 -4.33 -28.82
C GLN A 289 -17.94 -5.20 -29.34
N ALA A 290 -17.52 -4.96 -30.59
CA ALA A 290 -16.29 -5.53 -31.16
C ALA A 290 -15.37 -4.42 -31.68
N HIS A 291 -14.06 -4.59 -31.49
CA HIS A 291 -13.01 -3.68 -31.95
C HIS A 291 -11.91 -4.45 -32.68
N SER A 292 -11.95 -4.50 -34.02
CA SER A 292 -10.89 -5.09 -34.86
C SER A 292 -9.77 -4.06 -35.08
N SER A 293 -8.98 -3.82 -34.04
CA SER A 293 -7.94 -2.77 -34.02
C SER A 293 -6.51 -3.28 -34.21
N HIS A 294 -6.23 -4.54 -33.88
CA HIS A 294 -4.94 -5.18 -34.15
C HIS A 294 -4.87 -5.68 -35.60
N LYS A 295 -3.65 -5.86 -36.11
CA LYS A 295 -3.36 -6.36 -37.46
C LYS A 295 -2.97 -7.85 -37.52
N GLY A 296 -3.08 -8.53 -36.39
CA GLY A 296 -2.79 -9.95 -36.19
C GLY A 296 -3.27 -10.36 -34.81
N ASP A 297 -3.01 -11.62 -34.45
CA ASP A 297 -3.48 -12.28 -33.23
C ASP A 297 -3.31 -11.43 -31.96
N VAL A 298 -4.37 -11.36 -31.15
CA VAL A 298 -4.35 -10.66 -29.86
C VAL A 298 -4.03 -11.65 -28.75
N ASN A 299 -2.75 -11.74 -28.38
CA ASN A 299 -2.23 -12.77 -27.48
C ASN A 299 -2.60 -12.54 -26.00
N ALA A 300 -2.75 -11.28 -25.56
CA ALA A 300 -2.90 -10.96 -24.14
C ALA A 300 -3.87 -9.81 -23.86
N LEU A 301 -4.58 -9.91 -22.72
CA LEU A 301 -5.46 -8.90 -22.16
C LEU A 301 -5.06 -8.58 -20.70
N ALA A 302 -5.23 -7.32 -20.28
CA ALA A 302 -5.11 -6.91 -18.88
C ALA A 302 -6.07 -5.76 -18.52
N ALA A 303 -6.57 -5.72 -17.28
CA ALA A 303 -7.37 -4.60 -16.76
C ALA A 303 -6.53 -3.71 -15.84
N ALA A 304 -6.83 -2.40 -15.80
CA ALA A 304 -6.39 -1.57 -14.68
C ALA A 304 -7.17 -1.95 -13.39
N PRO A 305 -6.63 -1.71 -12.17
CA PRO A 305 -7.30 -2.06 -10.90
C PRO A 305 -8.70 -1.44 -10.70
N SER A 306 -9.05 -0.39 -11.44
CA SER A 306 -10.39 0.20 -11.49
C SER A 306 -11.40 -0.56 -12.37
N HIS A 307 -10.96 -1.51 -13.20
CA HIS A 307 -11.75 -2.23 -14.23
C HIS A 307 -12.52 -1.32 -15.22
N ASN A 308 -12.16 -0.04 -15.33
CA ASN A 308 -12.72 0.91 -16.31
C ASN A 308 -11.82 1.14 -17.53
N ARG A 309 -10.69 0.42 -17.59
CA ARG A 309 -9.70 0.40 -18.67
C ARG A 309 -9.24 -1.02 -18.91
N VAL A 310 -9.17 -1.40 -20.17
CA VAL A 310 -8.66 -2.68 -20.64
C VAL A 310 -7.56 -2.42 -21.65
N PHE A 311 -6.50 -3.21 -21.56
CA PHE A 311 -5.39 -3.22 -22.49
C PHE A 311 -5.38 -4.54 -23.25
N SER A 312 -5.07 -4.47 -24.54
CA SER A 312 -4.79 -5.65 -25.37
C SER A 312 -3.42 -5.53 -26.01
N ALA A 313 -2.78 -6.66 -26.27
CA ALA A 313 -1.54 -6.70 -27.04
C ALA A 313 -1.50 -7.93 -27.95
N GLY A 314 -0.75 -7.83 -29.05
CA GLY A 314 -0.75 -8.85 -30.10
C GLY A 314 0.53 -8.95 -30.90
N SER A 315 0.49 -9.83 -31.90
CA SER A 315 1.60 -10.16 -32.80
C SER A 315 2.04 -9.01 -33.72
N ASP A 316 1.27 -7.92 -33.79
CA ASP A 316 1.67 -6.71 -34.51
C ASP A 316 2.60 -5.77 -33.71
N GLY A 317 3.02 -6.19 -32.50
CA GLY A 317 3.88 -5.43 -31.59
C GLY A 317 3.18 -4.25 -30.90
N GLN A 318 1.86 -4.11 -31.09
CA GLN A 318 1.08 -3.01 -30.54
C GLN A 318 0.50 -3.39 -29.17
N VAL A 319 0.36 -2.39 -28.30
CA VAL A 319 -0.47 -2.43 -27.10
C VAL A 319 -1.56 -1.36 -27.26
N ILE A 320 -2.82 -1.71 -27.03
CA ILE A 320 -3.99 -0.84 -27.26
C ILE A 320 -4.74 -0.60 -25.95
N LEU A 321 -5.28 0.61 -25.75
CA LEU A 321 -6.14 0.97 -24.62
C LEU A 321 -7.60 1.17 -25.05
N TYR A 322 -8.51 0.50 -24.34
CA TYR A 322 -9.95 0.74 -24.33
C TYR A 322 -10.39 1.30 -22.98
N LYS A 323 -11.30 2.28 -22.97
CA LYS A 323 -11.83 2.91 -21.75
C LYS A 323 -13.37 2.89 -21.74
N LEU A 324 -13.95 2.58 -20.60
CA LEU A 324 -15.40 2.66 -20.39
C LEU A 324 -15.86 4.13 -20.30
N SER A 325 -16.92 4.49 -21.04
CA SER A 325 -17.51 5.82 -21.05
C SER A 325 -18.16 6.16 -19.69
N GLY A 326 -18.04 7.43 -19.28
CA GLY A 326 -18.54 7.93 -17.99
C GLY A 326 -19.58 9.04 -18.11
N GLU A 327 -20.16 9.24 -19.30
CA GLU A 327 -21.07 10.36 -19.58
C GLU A 327 -22.53 9.89 -19.61
N THR A 328 -23.35 10.47 -18.73
CA THR A 328 -24.80 10.51 -18.87
C THR A 328 -25.16 11.71 -19.76
N VAL A 329 -25.27 11.50 -21.06
CA VAL A 329 -25.86 12.49 -21.98
C VAL A 329 -27.38 12.40 -21.87
N GLY A 330 -27.98 13.25 -21.03
CA GLY A 330 -29.42 13.43 -20.99
C GLY A 330 -29.85 14.43 -22.06
N SER A 331 -30.46 13.96 -23.15
CA SER A 331 -31.48 14.76 -23.84
C SER A 331 -32.81 14.57 -23.11
N SER A 332 -33.68 15.57 -23.19
CA SER A 332 -35.02 15.49 -22.63
C SER A 332 -35.86 14.41 -23.32
N ASP A 333 -36.85 13.91 -22.57
CA ASP A 333 -38.05 13.23 -23.06
C ASP A 333 -37.86 11.85 -23.73
N ASP A 334 -37.42 10.85 -22.96
CA ASP A 334 -38.05 9.51 -23.07
C ASP A 334 -37.93 8.65 -21.79
N VAL A 335 -39.02 8.00 -21.38
CA VAL A 335 -39.13 7.25 -20.11
C VAL A 335 -38.77 5.77 -20.28
N SER A 336 -37.63 5.48 -20.91
CA SER A 336 -36.99 4.13 -20.85
C SER A 336 -35.48 4.08 -21.14
N ALA A 337 -34.76 5.21 -21.10
CA ALA A 337 -33.34 5.25 -21.44
C ALA A 337 -32.42 4.54 -20.42
N LYS A 338 -32.23 3.22 -20.56
CA LYS A 338 -31.13 2.49 -19.91
C LYS A 338 -29.79 3.10 -20.36
N SER A 339 -29.08 3.75 -19.45
CA SER A 339 -27.75 4.32 -19.70
C SER A 339 -26.74 3.21 -20.04
N MET A 340 -26.47 3.03 -21.34
CA MET A 340 -25.51 2.03 -21.83
C MET A 340 -24.08 2.57 -21.74
N LYS A 341 -23.29 2.01 -20.81
CA LYS A 341 -21.85 2.27 -20.72
C LYS A 341 -21.15 1.64 -21.92
N LYS A 342 -20.30 2.41 -22.61
CA LYS A 342 -19.66 2.02 -23.87
C LYS A 342 -18.14 1.98 -23.73
N TRP A 343 -17.51 0.90 -24.14
CA TRP A 343 -16.06 0.79 -24.32
C TRP A 343 -15.62 1.56 -25.56
N VAL A 344 -14.68 2.48 -25.38
CA VAL A 344 -14.16 3.34 -26.45
C VAL A 344 -12.67 3.07 -26.61
N TYR A 345 -12.26 2.77 -27.84
CA TYR A 345 -10.85 2.73 -28.24
C TYR A 345 -10.22 4.12 -28.06
N ILE A 346 -9.10 4.21 -27.34
CA ILE A 346 -8.41 5.46 -27.02
C ILE A 346 -7.16 5.67 -27.88
N GLY A 347 -6.44 4.59 -28.19
CA GLY A 347 -5.20 4.63 -28.96
C GLY A 347 -4.28 3.46 -28.67
N TYR A 348 -3.21 3.37 -29.45
CA TYR A 348 -2.20 2.32 -29.34
C TYR A 348 -0.80 2.89 -29.15
N VAL A 349 0.11 2.04 -28.68
CA VAL A 349 1.56 2.28 -28.61
C VAL A 349 2.28 1.04 -29.13
N ARG A 350 3.20 1.22 -30.08
CA ARG A 350 4.07 0.15 -30.60
C ARG A 350 5.49 0.34 -30.07
N ALA A 351 5.80 -0.34 -28.97
CA ALA A 351 7.14 -0.32 -28.36
C ALA A 351 7.94 -1.58 -28.69
N HIS A 352 7.26 -2.72 -28.79
CA HIS A 352 7.86 -3.99 -29.16
C HIS A 352 8.16 -4.04 -30.66
N THR A 353 9.27 -4.68 -30.97
CA THR A 353 9.72 -4.94 -32.35
C THR A 353 9.11 -6.22 -32.92
N HIS A 354 8.75 -7.15 -32.05
CA HIS A 354 8.16 -8.46 -32.33
C HIS A 354 6.85 -8.61 -31.54
N ASP A 355 6.26 -9.79 -31.58
CA ASP A 355 5.04 -10.20 -30.89
C ASP A 355 5.08 -9.88 -29.39
N VAL A 356 4.01 -9.26 -28.90
CA VAL A 356 3.75 -9.13 -27.45
C VAL A 356 2.98 -10.37 -27.02
N ARG A 357 3.50 -11.09 -26.02
CA ARG A 357 2.96 -12.38 -25.57
C ARG A 357 2.23 -12.31 -24.26
N ALA A 358 2.63 -11.39 -23.39
CA ALA A 358 2.07 -11.25 -22.06
C ALA A 358 1.87 -9.77 -21.69
N LEU A 359 0.77 -9.52 -20.99
CA LEU A 359 0.45 -8.27 -20.31
C LEU A 359 0.17 -8.58 -18.85
N THR A 360 0.60 -7.68 -17.96
CA THR A 360 0.10 -7.66 -16.59
C THR A 360 0.08 -6.22 -16.06
N VAL A 361 -0.70 -5.94 -15.03
CA VAL A 361 -0.70 -4.63 -14.37
C VAL A 361 -0.23 -4.83 -12.93
N ALA A 362 0.67 -3.97 -12.49
CA ALA A 362 1.20 -3.94 -11.15
C ALA A 362 1.04 -2.54 -10.55
N VAL A 363 0.97 -2.46 -9.23
CA VAL A 363 0.94 -1.22 -8.45
C VAL A 363 2.23 -1.17 -7.63
N PRO A 364 3.27 -0.47 -8.12
CA PRO A 364 4.52 -0.32 -7.39
C PRO A 364 4.33 0.16 -5.94
N ILE A 365 5.08 -0.42 -5.00
CA ILE A 365 5.06 0.02 -3.60
C ILE A 365 5.65 1.44 -3.51
N SER A 366 4.78 2.43 -3.37
CA SER A 366 5.15 3.72 -2.80
C SER A 366 5.26 3.59 -1.29
N ARG A 367 6.38 4.00 -0.70
CA ARG A 367 6.30 4.59 0.65
C ARG A 367 5.46 5.85 0.55
N GLU A 368 4.56 6.07 1.50
CA GLU A 368 3.93 7.38 1.72
C GLU A 368 4.92 8.38 2.33
N ASP A 369 5.96 8.71 1.57
CA ASP A 369 6.81 9.88 1.75
C ASP A 369 6.49 10.84 0.60
N SER A 370 5.83 11.98 0.86
CA SER A 370 5.61 13.01 -0.17
C SER A 370 6.91 13.77 -0.47
N VAL A 371 7.59 13.35 -1.55
CA VAL A 371 8.88 13.90 -2.00
C VAL A 371 8.66 15.04 -3.02
N PRO A 372 9.06 16.30 -2.73
CA PRO A 372 8.70 17.48 -3.52
C PRO A 372 9.17 17.61 -5.00
N ASP A 373 8.54 16.91 -5.94
CA ASP A 373 7.64 17.48 -6.96
C ASP A 373 7.90 18.76 -7.77
N GLU A 374 9.02 19.45 -7.59
CA GLU A 374 9.25 20.78 -8.16
C GLU A 374 9.11 20.76 -9.68
N LYS A 375 8.01 21.30 -10.23
CA LYS A 375 7.95 21.57 -11.66
C LYS A 375 8.94 22.68 -11.96
N VAL A 376 10.18 22.38 -12.35
CA VAL A 376 11.05 23.38 -12.98
C VAL A 376 10.46 23.75 -14.35
N LYS A 377 10.23 25.04 -14.61
CA LYS A 377 9.86 25.53 -15.96
C LYS A 377 11.17 25.81 -16.70
N ARG A 378 11.53 25.03 -17.73
CA ARG A 378 12.61 25.42 -18.64
C ARG A 378 12.06 26.14 -19.88
N ILE A 379 12.59 27.34 -20.09
CA ILE A 379 12.20 28.32 -21.10
C ILE A 379 12.60 27.82 -22.49
N ARG A 380 11.74 28.05 -23.51
CA ARG A 380 12.11 27.89 -24.92
C ARG A 380 13.03 29.04 -25.36
N SER A 381 14.33 28.89 -25.15
CA SER A 381 15.30 29.23 -26.20
C SER A 381 15.67 27.95 -26.95
N ARG A 382 16.10 28.07 -28.22
CA ARG A 382 16.19 26.94 -29.17
C ARG A 382 17.19 25.86 -28.70
N LYS A 383 16.72 24.84 -27.97
CA LYS A 383 17.47 23.69 -27.44
C LYS A 383 16.64 22.39 -27.56
N ARG A 384 17.31 21.23 -27.53
CA ARG A 384 16.75 19.89 -27.78
C ARG A 384 15.65 19.49 -26.77
N PRO A 385 14.78 18.50 -27.09
CA PRO A 385 13.74 18.04 -26.17
C PRO A 385 14.35 17.51 -24.87
N ILE A 386 13.72 17.83 -23.75
CA ILE A 386 14.05 17.28 -22.43
C ILE A 386 12.97 16.24 -22.13
N ASP A 387 13.39 14.98 -21.96
CA ASP A 387 12.48 13.85 -21.69
C ASP A 387 11.80 14.02 -20.32
N PHE A 388 10.48 13.79 -20.28
CA PHE A 388 9.75 13.62 -19.02
C PHE A 388 10.00 12.20 -18.52
N SER A 389 10.69 12.07 -17.39
CA SER A 389 11.24 10.78 -16.97
C SER A 389 10.20 9.87 -16.32
N TYR A 390 10.19 8.63 -16.82
CA TYR A 390 9.46 7.48 -16.30
C TYR A 390 9.47 7.30 -14.78
N HIS A 391 10.59 7.64 -14.14
CA HIS A 391 10.84 7.46 -12.70
C HIS A 391 9.69 7.99 -11.84
N LYS A 392 9.06 9.10 -12.24
CA LYS A 392 7.94 9.70 -11.48
C LYS A 392 6.74 8.77 -11.28
N TRP A 393 6.36 7.92 -12.24
CA TRP A 393 5.20 7.04 -12.05
C TRP A 393 5.52 5.77 -11.28
N ALA A 394 6.76 5.29 -11.35
CA ALA A 394 7.19 4.09 -10.64
C ALA A 394 7.10 4.24 -9.11
N HIS A 395 7.19 5.46 -8.55
CA HIS A 395 7.19 5.69 -7.10
C HIS A 395 5.92 6.28 -6.51
N LEU A 396 4.92 6.62 -7.33
CA LEU A 396 3.69 7.30 -6.90
C LEU A 396 2.47 6.37 -6.75
N GLY A 397 2.68 5.06 -6.58
CA GLY A 397 1.59 4.08 -6.49
C GLY A 397 0.68 4.05 -7.72
N VAL A 398 1.16 4.56 -8.87
CA VAL A 398 0.39 4.61 -10.11
C VAL A 398 0.38 3.20 -10.73
N PRO A 399 -0.79 2.62 -11.07
CA PRO A 399 -0.82 1.34 -11.73
C PRO A 399 -0.05 1.37 -13.06
N MET A 400 0.93 0.49 -13.17
CA MET A 400 1.83 0.33 -14.31
C MET A 400 1.44 -0.92 -15.09
N LEU A 401 1.07 -0.76 -16.35
CA LEU A 401 0.96 -1.88 -17.28
C LEU A 401 2.38 -2.28 -17.69
N ILE A 402 2.69 -3.57 -17.59
CA ILE A 402 3.93 -4.19 -18.08
C ILE A 402 3.60 -5.07 -19.27
N SER A 403 4.36 -4.95 -20.35
CA SER A 403 4.28 -5.82 -21.52
C SER A 403 5.61 -6.49 -21.82
N ALA A 404 5.55 -7.73 -22.30
CA ALA A 404 6.73 -8.52 -22.67
C ALA A 404 6.42 -9.48 -23.83
N GLY A 405 7.46 -9.95 -24.51
CA GLY A 405 7.30 -10.86 -25.65
C GLY A 405 8.60 -11.32 -26.29
N ASP A 406 8.54 -11.60 -27.60
CA ASP A 406 9.61 -12.30 -28.32
C ASP A 406 10.86 -11.43 -28.58
N ASP A 407 10.76 -10.11 -28.46
CA ASP A 407 11.94 -9.23 -28.48
C ASP A 407 12.72 -9.18 -27.16
N THR A 408 12.39 -10.08 -26.22
CA THR A 408 13.08 -10.37 -24.95
C THR A 408 13.02 -9.25 -23.89
N LYS A 409 12.40 -8.12 -24.24
CA LYS A 409 12.32 -6.91 -23.41
C LYS A 409 11.05 -6.87 -22.57
N LEU A 410 11.11 -6.05 -21.53
CA LEU A 410 9.98 -5.64 -20.72
C LEU A 410 9.80 -4.13 -20.87
N PHE A 411 8.59 -3.70 -21.20
CA PHE A 411 8.21 -2.29 -21.29
C PHE A 411 7.14 -1.94 -20.26
N ALA A 412 7.22 -0.74 -19.70
CA ALA A 412 6.30 -0.26 -18.67
C ALA A 412 5.59 1.03 -19.07
N TYR A 413 4.28 1.08 -18.86
CA TYR A 413 3.36 2.13 -19.30
C TYR A 413 2.53 2.62 -18.11
N SER A 414 2.28 3.92 -18.01
CA SER A 414 1.28 4.43 -17.05
C SER A 414 -0.12 3.96 -17.48
N ALA A 415 -0.81 3.15 -16.68
CA ALA A 415 -2.17 2.72 -17.03
C ALA A 415 -3.16 3.90 -17.07
N LYS A 416 -2.85 5.00 -16.35
CA LYS A 416 -3.62 6.25 -16.31
C LYS A 416 -3.34 7.15 -17.52
N GLU A 417 -2.08 7.22 -17.98
CA GLU A 417 -1.61 8.17 -19.00
C GLU A 417 -1.05 7.50 -20.28
N PHE A 418 -1.43 6.25 -20.54
CA PHE A 418 -0.95 5.33 -21.58
C PHE A 418 -0.50 5.95 -22.92
N THR A 419 -1.32 6.79 -23.56
CA THR A 419 -1.00 7.38 -24.89
C THR A 419 -0.23 8.69 -24.83
N LYS A 420 -0.01 9.29 -23.65
CA LYS A 420 0.63 10.62 -23.53
C LYS A 420 2.15 10.57 -23.62
N PHE A 421 2.76 9.43 -23.34
CA PHE A 421 4.21 9.29 -23.18
C PHE A 421 4.72 7.96 -23.74
N SER A 422 5.99 7.91 -24.10
CA SER A 422 6.65 6.66 -24.47
C SER A 422 6.77 5.72 -23.27
N PRO A 423 6.59 4.41 -23.46
CA PRO A 423 6.84 3.43 -22.41
C PRO A 423 8.33 3.31 -22.14
N HIS A 424 8.67 2.92 -20.92
CA HIS A 424 10.05 2.75 -20.51
C HIS A 424 10.48 1.30 -20.70
N ASP A 425 11.57 1.11 -21.44
CA ASP A 425 12.32 -0.14 -21.49
C ASP A 425 13.00 -0.35 -20.14
N ILE A 426 12.38 -1.16 -19.27
CA ILE A 426 12.90 -1.49 -17.92
C ILE A 426 13.96 -2.61 -17.98
N CYS A 427 14.00 -3.37 -19.07
CA CYS A 427 14.97 -4.43 -19.30
C CYS A 427 15.79 -4.15 -20.59
N PRO A 428 16.70 -3.14 -20.59
CA PRO A 428 17.45 -2.75 -21.78
C PRO A 428 18.56 -3.74 -22.17
N ALA A 429 19.00 -4.57 -21.24
CA ALA A 429 20.03 -5.59 -21.43
C ALA A 429 19.59 -6.92 -20.77
N PRO A 430 18.54 -7.59 -21.31
CA PRO A 430 18.03 -8.85 -20.78
C PRO A 430 19.11 -9.92 -20.75
N GLN A 431 19.12 -10.75 -19.69
CA GLN A 431 20.06 -11.86 -19.51
C GLN A 431 21.52 -11.50 -19.89
N ARG A 432 22.04 -10.42 -19.29
CA ARG A 432 23.41 -9.94 -19.54
C ARG A 432 24.42 -11.08 -19.35
N VAL A 433 25.23 -11.33 -20.38
CA VAL A 433 26.35 -12.27 -20.36
C VAL A 433 27.34 -11.90 -19.24
N PRO A 434 27.58 -12.78 -18.24
CA PRO A 434 28.62 -12.55 -17.23
C PRO A 434 30.00 -12.58 -17.88
N ILE A 435 30.80 -11.54 -17.63
CA ILE A 435 32.15 -11.38 -18.19
C ILE A 435 33.09 -10.96 -17.06
N GLN A 436 34.22 -11.67 -16.94
CA GLN A 436 35.29 -11.34 -16.00
C GLN A 436 36.60 -11.09 -16.76
N LEU A 437 37.32 -10.03 -16.39
CA LEU A 437 38.58 -9.61 -16.99
C LEU A 437 39.72 -9.83 -16.00
N VAL A 438 40.73 -10.58 -16.42
CA VAL A 438 41.97 -10.77 -15.66
C VAL A 438 43.13 -10.13 -16.42
N LEU A 439 43.85 -9.25 -15.74
CA LEU A 439 45.00 -8.52 -16.27
C LEU A 439 46.30 -9.20 -15.84
N ASN A 440 47.38 -9.01 -16.61
CA ASN A 440 48.73 -9.45 -16.26
C ASN A 440 48.86 -10.95 -15.91
N THR A 441 48.17 -11.83 -16.64
CA THR A 441 48.22 -13.28 -16.35
C THR A 441 49.62 -13.86 -16.50
N VAL A 442 49.83 -15.05 -15.92
CA VAL A 442 51.10 -15.79 -16.04
C VAL A 442 51.47 -16.14 -17.49
N PHE A 443 50.53 -16.03 -18.43
CA PHE A 443 50.72 -16.30 -19.85
C PHE A 443 51.29 -15.09 -20.60
N ASN A 444 52.53 -14.71 -20.27
CA ASN A 444 53.26 -13.58 -20.87
C ASN A 444 52.56 -12.21 -20.65
N GLN A 445 51.91 -11.99 -19.50
CA GLN A 445 51.17 -10.76 -19.17
C GLN A 445 49.94 -10.48 -20.07
N ASN A 446 49.53 -11.43 -20.91
CA ASN A 446 48.30 -11.31 -21.69
C ASN A 446 47.08 -11.11 -20.78
N SER A 447 46.14 -10.28 -21.20
CA SER A 447 44.85 -10.12 -20.52
C SER A 447 43.86 -11.16 -21.03
N LEU A 448 43.15 -11.83 -20.12
CA LEU A 448 42.15 -12.85 -20.43
C LEU A 448 40.75 -12.37 -20.07
N LEU A 449 39.77 -12.72 -20.91
CA LEU A 449 38.35 -12.56 -20.64
C LEU A 449 37.72 -13.95 -20.48
N LEU A 450 37.07 -14.18 -19.35
CA LEU A 450 36.12 -15.29 -19.18
C LEU A 450 34.72 -14.78 -19.56
N VAL A 451 34.03 -15.49 -20.45
CA VAL A 451 32.67 -15.18 -20.90
C VAL A 451 31.77 -16.37 -20.62
N GLN A 452 30.70 -16.18 -19.85
CA GLN A 452 29.72 -17.23 -19.50
C GLN A 452 28.52 -17.20 -20.46
N GLY A 453 28.43 -18.18 -21.34
CA GLY A 453 27.20 -18.52 -22.04
C GLY A 453 26.27 -19.37 -21.17
N SER A 454 25.08 -19.69 -21.68
CA SER A 454 24.09 -20.49 -20.95
C SER A 454 24.57 -21.89 -20.60
N ASN A 455 25.31 -22.56 -21.49
CA ASN A 455 25.84 -23.92 -21.30
C ASN A 455 27.32 -24.09 -21.72
N TRP A 456 28.05 -22.97 -21.83
CA TRP A 456 29.47 -22.94 -22.18
C TRP A 456 30.20 -21.77 -21.54
N LEU A 457 31.52 -21.88 -21.44
CA LEU A 457 32.44 -20.80 -21.05
C LEU A 457 33.49 -20.60 -22.14
N ASP A 458 33.70 -19.36 -22.58
CA ASP A 458 34.80 -19.00 -23.46
C ASP A 458 35.91 -18.31 -22.70
N ILE A 459 37.14 -18.69 -23.02
CA ILE A 459 38.35 -18.06 -22.55
C ILE A 459 38.95 -17.33 -23.75
N LEU A 460 38.84 -16.01 -23.76
CA LEU A 460 39.31 -15.14 -24.83
C LEU A 460 40.61 -14.44 -24.40
N CYS A 461 41.59 -14.33 -25.31
CA CYS A 461 42.76 -13.47 -25.12
C CYS A 461 42.49 -12.10 -25.74
N LEU A 462 42.70 -11.02 -25.00
CA LEU A 462 42.66 -9.67 -25.54
C LEU A 462 43.99 -9.33 -26.23
N ARG A 463 43.92 -8.79 -27.44
CA ARG A 463 45.05 -8.15 -28.15
C ARG A 463 44.73 -6.68 -28.41
N MET A 464 45.56 -5.81 -27.85
CA MET A 464 45.57 -4.38 -28.12
C MET A 464 46.42 -4.10 -29.36
N LYS A 465 45.96 -3.23 -30.27
CA LYS A 465 46.80 -2.72 -31.36
C LYS A 465 47.65 -1.56 -30.83
N SER A 466 48.97 -1.73 -30.79
CA SER A 466 49.89 -0.63 -30.46
C SER A 466 50.07 0.29 -31.68
N GLY A 467 49.41 1.46 -31.66
CA GLY A 467 49.68 2.53 -32.63
C GLY A 467 50.91 3.34 -32.22
N THR A 468 51.96 3.33 -33.03
CA THR A 468 53.06 4.31 -32.92
C THR A 468 52.54 5.70 -33.29
N MET A 469 52.58 6.64 -32.34
CA MET A 469 52.16 8.02 -32.55
C MET A 469 53.20 8.82 -33.35
N GLN A 470 52.80 9.33 -34.51
CA GLN A 470 53.33 10.58 -35.07
C GLN A 470 52.18 11.58 -35.18
N ASP A 471 52.38 12.75 -34.56
CA ASP A 471 51.66 14.02 -34.69
C ASP A 471 50.19 14.02 -35.15
N ALA A 472 49.26 14.02 -34.18
CA ALA A 472 48.00 14.76 -34.29
C ALA A 472 47.31 15.00 -32.93
N SER A 473 46.88 16.26 -32.72
CA SER A 473 45.94 16.83 -31.75
C SER A 473 45.28 15.95 -30.64
N PRO A 474 45.12 16.47 -29.40
CA PRO A 474 44.51 15.74 -28.29
C PRO A 474 43.00 15.53 -28.48
N GLY A 475 42.63 14.35 -28.97
CA GLY A 475 41.27 13.80 -28.98
C GLY A 475 41.31 12.30 -28.66
N PRO A 476 40.25 11.73 -28.08
CA PRO A 476 40.24 10.31 -27.69
C PRO A 476 40.24 9.40 -28.92
N SER A 477 41.33 8.68 -29.17
CA SER A 477 41.41 7.68 -30.23
C SER A 477 40.48 6.50 -29.92
N ARG A 478 39.78 5.99 -30.95
CA ARG A 478 38.80 4.90 -30.84
C ARG A 478 39.38 3.57 -31.32
N ASP A 479 40.41 3.11 -30.62
CA ASP A 479 41.09 1.87 -30.98
C ASP A 479 40.27 0.63 -30.60
N HIS A 480 40.14 -0.30 -31.54
CA HIS A 480 39.37 -1.53 -31.36
C HIS A 480 40.29 -2.64 -30.84
N ALA A 481 39.87 -3.32 -29.77
CA ALA A 481 40.57 -4.51 -29.27
C ALA A 481 40.05 -5.76 -29.99
N ASN A 482 40.97 -6.63 -30.42
CA ASN A 482 40.61 -7.94 -30.94
C ASN A 482 40.62 -8.96 -29.78
N THR A 483 39.74 -9.96 -29.87
CA THR A 483 39.75 -11.13 -28.97
C THR A 483 39.91 -12.41 -29.75
N ASP A 484 40.89 -13.23 -29.35
CA ASP A 484 41.08 -14.58 -29.88
C ASP A 484 40.51 -15.61 -28.91
N LEU A 485 39.74 -16.58 -29.40
CA LEU A 485 39.29 -17.71 -28.58
C LEU A 485 40.44 -18.67 -28.31
N LEU A 486 40.80 -18.85 -27.04
CA LEU A 486 41.83 -19.78 -26.59
C LEU A 486 41.26 -21.19 -26.36
N ALA A 487 40.12 -21.26 -25.67
CA ALA A 487 39.41 -22.50 -25.38
C ALA A 487 37.93 -22.23 -25.04
N ARG A 488 37.07 -23.19 -25.37
CA ARG A 488 35.64 -23.23 -25.01
C ARG A 488 35.36 -24.47 -24.17
N ILE A 489 34.87 -24.28 -22.95
CA ILE A 489 34.41 -25.37 -22.07
C ILE A 489 32.90 -25.50 -22.27
N LYS A 490 32.39 -26.69 -22.64
CA LYS A 490 30.95 -26.97 -22.70
C LYS A 490 30.53 -27.81 -21.50
N THR A 491 29.34 -27.57 -20.96
CA THR A 491 28.79 -28.38 -19.87
C THR A 491 28.42 -29.79 -20.35
N LYS A 492 28.43 -30.77 -19.44
CA LYS A 492 27.90 -32.11 -19.74
C LYS A 492 26.38 -32.02 -19.90
N ALA A 493 25.83 -32.74 -20.89
CA ALA A 493 24.39 -32.76 -21.19
C ALA A 493 23.77 -31.37 -21.38
N SER A 494 24.53 -30.38 -21.88
CA SER A 494 24.07 -29.02 -22.16
C SER A 494 23.44 -28.27 -20.97
N ARG A 495 23.75 -28.69 -19.73
CA ARG A 495 23.22 -28.10 -18.49
C ARG A 495 23.53 -26.60 -18.39
N LYS A 496 22.57 -25.86 -17.83
CA LYS A 496 22.68 -24.42 -17.60
C LYS A 496 23.75 -24.10 -16.53
N ILE A 497 24.62 -23.14 -16.82
CA ILE A 497 25.61 -22.59 -15.88
C ILE A 497 24.94 -21.49 -15.08
N ILE A 498 25.02 -21.58 -13.75
CA ILE A 498 24.50 -20.58 -12.82
C ILE A 498 25.52 -19.45 -12.65
N CYS A 499 26.73 -19.79 -12.22
CA CYS A 499 27.81 -18.84 -11.99
C CYS A 499 29.17 -19.41 -12.41
N SER A 500 30.13 -18.51 -12.65
CA SER A 500 31.51 -18.86 -12.99
C SER A 500 32.50 -17.84 -12.44
N THR A 501 33.77 -18.24 -12.32
CA THR A 501 34.86 -17.38 -11.87
C THR A 501 36.21 -17.79 -12.47
N ILE A 502 37.08 -16.81 -12.68
CA ILE A 502 38.48 -16.99 -13.09
C ILE A 502 39.41 -16.43 -12.00
N SER A 503 40.48 -17.16 -11.71
CA SER A 503 41.52 -16.74 -10.76
C SER A 503 42.37 -15.57 -11.27
N ASN A 504 42.92 -14.75 -10.36
CA ASN A 504 43.78 -13.60 -10.68
C ASN A 504 45.02 -13.96 -11.51
N SER A 505 45.53 -15.18 -11.38
CA SER A 505 46.63 -15.70 -12.21
C SER A 505 46.23 -16.01 -13.66
N GLY A 506 44.93 -16.16 -13.93
CA GLY A 506 44.36 -16.68 -15.17
C GLY A 506 44.47 -18.21 -15.34
N THR A 507 45.07 -18.93 -14.39
CA THR A 507 45.35 -20.37 -14.53
C THR A 507 44.16 -21.25 -14.14
N LEU A 508 43.43 -20.88 -13.09
CA LEU A 508 42.30 -21.64 -12.54
C LEU A 508 40.97 -20.99 -12.92
N LEU A 509 39.98 -21.83 -13.18
CA LEU A 509 38.65 -21.50 -13.69
C LEU A 509 37.62 -22.40 -12.99
N ALA A 510 36.54 -21.82 -12.46
CA ALA A 510 35.47 -22.60 -11.82
C ALA A 510 34.08 -22.20 -12.34
N TYR A 511 33.14 -23.14 -12.35
CA TYR A 511 31.72 -22.88 -12.60
C TYR A 511 30.80 -23.85 -11.87
N SER A 512 29.58 -23.41 -11.58
CA SER A 512 28.50 -24.27 -11.06
C SER A 512 27.41 -24.44 -12.12
N ASP A 513 27.01 -25.69 -12.37
CA ASP A 513 25.71 -26.03 -12.96
C ASP A 513 24.71 -26.36 -11.83
N HIS A 514 23.46 -26.69 -12.14
CA HIS A 514 22.44 -27.07 -11.14
C HIS A 514 22.73 -28.38 -10.37
N VAL A 515 23.89 -29.03 -10.59
CA VAL A 515 24.28 -30.25 -9.87
C VAL A 515 25.47 -29.99 -8.95
N LYS A 516 26.56 -29.35 -9.44
CA LYS A 516 27.75 -29.09 -8.61
C LYS A 516 28.72 -28.06 -9.20
N PRO A 517 29.62 -27.49 -8.36
CA PRO A 517 30.81 -26.80 -8.82
C PRO A 517 31.77 -27.74 -9.56
N ASN A 518 32.49 -27.18 -10.52
CA ASN A 518 33.52 -27.82 -11.33
C ASN A 518 34.72 -26.88 -11.44
N LEU A 519 35.93 -27.41 -11.23
CA LEU A 519 37.19 -26.67 -11.30
C LEU A 519 38.05 -27.15 -12.48
N PHE A 520 38.72 -26.21 -13.15
CA PHE A 520 39.58 -26.44 -14.31
C PHE A 520 40.86 -25.63 -14.22
N GLU A 521 41.91 -26.13 -14.88
CA GLU A 521 43.24 -25.56 -14.98
C GLU A 521 43.62 -25.38 -16.45
N LEU A 522 43.83 -24.13 -16.85
CA LEU A 522 44.29 -23.72 -18.17
C LEU A 522 45.82 -23.84 -18.26
N LYS A 523 46.33 -24.57 -19.26
CA LYS A 523 47.76 -24.68 -19.55
C LYS A 523 48.06 -24.39 -21.01
N LYS A 524 49.11 -23.60 -21.24
CA LYS A 524 49.67 -23.33 -22.56
C LYS A 524 50.70 -24.42 -22.90
N LEU A 525 50.57 -25.07 -24.06
CA LEU A 525 51.51 -26.11 -24.48
C LEU A 525 52.77 -25.49 -25.07
N ASN A 526 53.95 -25.87 -24.59
CA ASN A 526 55.22 -25.32 -25.04
C ASN A 526 55.42 -25.52 -26.56
N GLY A 527 55.76 -24.43 -27.27
CA GLY A 527 56.12 -24.46 -28.69
C GLY A 527 54.96 -24.42 -29.70
N LYS A 528 53.69 -24.43 -29.28
CA LYS A 528 52.53 -24.27 -30.19
C LYS A 528 51.52 -23.25 -29.64
N ALA A 529 50.69 -22.69 -30.53
CA ALA A 529 49.59 -21.79 -30.15
C ALA A 529 48.39 -22.52 -29.49
N SER A 530 48.51 -23.82 -29.21
CA SER A 530 47.47 -24.69 -28.66
C SER A 530 47.39 -24.63 -27.14
N TRP A 531 46.16 -24.49 -26.63
CA TRP A 531 45.86 -24.46 -25.21
C TRP A 531 45.20 -25.78 -24.77
N SER A 532 45.37 -26.14 -23.50
CA SER A 532 44.74 -27.30 -22.89
C SER A 532 44.01 -26.89 -21.62
N VAL A 533 42.82 -27.44 -21.40
CA VAL A 533 42.00 -27.22 -20.20
C VAL A 533 41.84 -28.56 -19.50
N ASN A 534 42.42 -28.70 -18.33
CA ASN A 534 42.39 -29.93 -17.54
C ASN A 534 41.40 -29.77 -16.39
N LYS A 535 40.54 -30.76 -16.15
CA LYS A 535 39.63 -30.73 -15.00
C LYS A 535 40.37 -31.13 -13.73
N ARG A 536 40.23 -30.34 -12.65
CA ARG A 536 40.67 -30.72 -11.30
C ARG A 536 39.52 -31.30 -10.49
N GLN A 537 39.85 -32.13 -9.52
CA GLN A 537 38.89 -32.72 -8.60
C GLN A 537 38.54 -31.71 -7.49
N LEU A 538 37.29 -31.73 -7.04
CA LEU A 538 36.81 -31.00 -5.87
C LEU A 538 36.26 -32.02 -4.86
N PRO A 539 36.13 -31.65 -3.57
CA PRO A 539 35.47 -32.48 -2.56
C PRO A 539 34.10 -32.99 -3.03
N GLN A 540 33.80 -34.27 -2.79
CA GLN A 540 32.62 -34.93 -3.37
C GLN A 540 31.26 -34.41 -2.85
N LYS A 541 31.23 -33.81 -1.65
CA LYS A 541 29.99 -33.41 -0.94
C LYS A 541 29.58 -31.93 -1.14
N LEU A 542 30.16 -31.22 -2.11
CA LEU A 542 29.85 -29.80 -2.32
C LEU A 542 28.51 -29.61 -3.06
N PRO A 543 27.59 -28.79 -2.53
CA PRO A 543 26.36 -28.42 -3.24
C PRO A 543 26.66 -27.55 -4.46
N PHE A 544 25.73 -27.49 -5.42
CA PHE A 544 25.78 -26.43 -6.44
C PHE A 544 25.69 -25.04 -5.81
N ALA A 545 26.21 -24.05 -6.53
CA ALA A 545 26.47 -22.71 -6.00
C ALA A 545 25.80 -21.60 -6.83
N HIS A 546 25.29 -20.58 -6.13
CA HIS A 546 24.79 -19.35 -6.74
C HIS A 546 25.91 -18.33 -7.00
N SER A 547 27.01 -18.41 -6.24
CA SER A 547 28.18 -17.55 -6.43
C SER A 547 29.49 -18.31 -6.17
N LEU A 548 30.56 -17.93 -6.88
CA LEU A 548 31.90 -18.51 -6.79
C LEU A 548 32.94 -17.38 -6.87
N ILE A 549 33.96 -17.42 -6.02
CA ILE A 549 35.10 -16.48 -6.08
C ILE A 549 36.39 -17.14 -5.61
N PHE A 550 37.52 -16.80 -6.22
CA PHE A 550 38.86 -17.18 -5.74
C PHE A 550 39.40 -16.13 -4.76
N SER A 551 40.17 -16.56 -3.76
CA SER A 551 41.00 -15.63 -2.95
C SER A 551 42.06 -14.94 -3.83
N SER A 552 42.55 -13.78 -3.37
CA SER A 552 43.48 -12.95 -4.15
C SER A 552 44.80 -13.64 -4.49
N ASP A 553 45.27 -14.51 -3.58
CA ASP A 553 46.43 -15.39 -3.71
C ASP A 553 46.22 -16.62 -4.63
N ASN A 554 44.98 -16.86 -5.09
CA ASN A 554 44.52 -18.03 -5.85
C ASN A 554 44.54 -19.36 -5.08
N ALA A 555 44.83 -19.39 -3.78
CA ALA A 555 44.97 -20.62 -3.00
C ALA A 555 43.61 -21.24 -2.62
N ARG A 556 42.58 -20.40 -2.38
CA ARG A 556 41.26 -20.82 -1.90
C ARG A 556 40.17 -20.52 -2.93
N LEU A 557 39.22 -21.44 -3.07
CA LEU A 557 37.97 -21.26 -3.81
C LEU A 557 36.82 -21.19 -2.81
N MET A 558 36.06 -20.09 -2.85
CA MET A 558 34.91 -19.84 -1.99
C MET A 558 33.63 -20.07 -2.77
N ILE A 559 32.71 -20.83 -2.19
CA ILE A 559 31.55 -21.43 -2.87
C ILE A 559 30.29 -21.13 -2.04
N ALA A 560 29.43 -20.25 -2.54
CA ALA A 560 28.13 -19.96 -1.93
C ALA A 560 27.10 -21.03 -2.35
N GLY A 561 26.93 -22.05 -1.50
CA GLY A 561 26.04 -23.18 -1.73
C GLY A 561 24.56 -22.82 -1.67
N HIS A 562 23.74 -23.55 -2.43
CA HIS A 562 22.28 -23.41 -2.41
C HIS A 562 21.63 -23.81 -1.06
N ASP A 563 22.40 -24.47 -0.18
CA ASP A 563 22.02 -24.85 1.17
C ASP A 563 22.21 -23.72 2.19
N ARG A 564 22.54 -22.51 1.71
CA ARG A 564 22.74 -21.25 2.46
C ARG A 564 24.06 -21.19 3.23
N ARG A 565 25.07 -21.98 2.84
CA ARG A 565 26.42 -21.99 3.44
C ARG A 565 27.49 -21.55 2.47
N ILE A 566 28.60 -21.02 2.99
CA ILE A 566 29.78 -20.65 2.18
C ILE A 566 30.92 -21.60 2.50
N TYR A 567 31.30 -22.43 1.53
CA TYR A 567 32.37 -23.40 1.64
C TYR A 567 33.70 -22.79 1.17
N VAL A 568 34.76 -22.93 1.97
CA VAL A 568 36.12 -22.50 1.64
C VAL A 568 36.95 -23.75 1.34
N VAL A 569 37.34 -23.93 0.08
CA VAL A 569 38.09 -25.09 -0.41
C VAL A 569 39.52 -24.68 -0.75
N ASP A 570 40.52 -25.41 -0.26
CA ASP A 570 41.90 -25.22 -0.69
C ASP A 570 42.12 -25.87 -2.06
N VAL A 571 42.69 -25.13 -3.01
CA VAL A 571 42.84 -25.57 -4.41
C VAL A 571 44.11 -26.41 -4.63
N GLY A 572 45.07 -26.34 -3.70
CA GLY A 572 46.29 -27.14 -3.72
C GLY A 572 46.03 -28.58 -3.28
N SER A 573 45.46 -28.75 -2.10
CA SER A 573 45.08 -30.06 -1.53
C SER A 573 43.76 -30.60 -2.09
N SER A 574 42.89 -29.73 -2.61
CA SER A 574 41.50 -30.04 -2.98
C SER A 574 40.63 -30.48 -1.79
N GLU A 575 40.92 -29.99 -0.59
CA GLU A 575 40.20 -30.27 0.65
C GLU A 575 39.32 -29.10 1.12
N LEU A 576 38.30 -29.40 1.93
CA LEU A 576 37.44 -28.40 2.54
C LEU A 576 38.10 -27.84 3.80
N VAL A 577 38.41 -26.55 3.80
CA VAL A 577 39.09 -25.84 4.91
C VAL A 577 38.11 -25.37 5.97
N HIS A 578 37.00 -24.75 5.56
CA HIS A 578 36.03 -24.15 6.47
C HIS A 578 34.64 -24.05 5.81
N THR A 579 33.58 -23.95 6.63
CA THR A 579 32.20 -23.70 6.16
C THR A 579 31.55 -22.61 7.00
N PHE A 580 31.34 -21.43 6.42
CA PHE A 580 30.60 -20.36 7.07
C PHE A 580 29.09 -20.60 6.95
N THR A 581 28.37 -20.28 8.02
CA THR A 581 26.90 -20.17 8.02
C THR A 581 26.56 -18.71 8.32
N PRO A 582 26.00 -17.94 7.37
CA PRO A 582 25.50 -16.58 7.62
C PRO A 582 24.39 -16.62 8.68
N ARG A 583 24.41 -15.65 9.61
CA ARG A 583 23.47 -15.55 10.75
C ARG A 583 23.19 -14.09 11.10
N HIS A 584 22.04 -13.82 11.70
CA HIS A 584 21.70 -12.54 12.30
C HIS A 584 22.32 -12.42 13.71
N GLU A 585 22.43 -11.21 14.26
CA GLU A 585 22.82 -11.03 15.66
C GLU A 585 21.71 -11.54 16.60
N GLY A 586 21.90 -12.73 17.18
CA GLY A 586 20.98 -13.35 18.14
C GLY A 586 20.59 -14.80 17.84
N ASP A 587 20.94 -15.37 16.68
CA ASP A 587 20.53 -16.72 16.28
C ASP A 587 21.32 -17.84 16.97
N ASP A 588 20.61 -18.86 17.47
CA ASP A 588 21.18 -20.02 18.18
C ASP A 588 22.04 -20.92 17.27
N GLU A 589 23.27 -21.27 17.71
CA GLU A 589 24.25 -21.96 16.86
C GLU A 589 23.83 -23.38 16.41
N GLU A 590 22.91 -24.03 17.13
CA GLU A 590 22.44 -25.38 16.82
C GLU A 590 21.36 -25.44 15.73
N LEU A 591 20.67 -24.32 15.44
CA LEU A 591 19.59 -24.27 14.45
C LEU A 591 20.12 -24.20 13.00
N PRO A 592 19.36 -24.75 12.03
CA PRO A 592 19.69 -24.64 10.61
C PRO A 592 19.62 -23.17 10.13
N PRO A 593 20.38 -22.78 9.10
CA PRO A 593 20.37 -21.39 8.61
C PRO A 593 18.97 -20.96 8.19
N SER A 594 18.43 -19.96 8.90
CA SER A 594 17.20 -19.23 8.59
C SER A 594 17.37 -18.21 7.46
N GLU A 595 18.62 -17.90 7.08
CA GLU A 595 18.98 -16.82 6.17
C GLU A 595 18.81 -17.15 4.67
N PRO A 596 18.57 -16.16 3.78
CA PRO A 596 18.42 -16.41 2.35
C PRO A 596 19.74 -16.77 1.64
N PRO A 597 19.70 -17.45 0.47
CA PRO A 597 20.90 -17.81 -0.29
C PRO A 597 21.78 -16.61 -0.69
N ILE A 598 23.10 -16.79 -0.57
CA ILE A 598 24.12 -15.83 -1.01
C ILE A 598 24.25 -15.84 -2.53
N THR A 599 24.00 -14.69 -3.17
CA THR A 599 24.03 -14.55 -4.65
C THR A 599 25.24 -13.78 -5.17
N LYS A 600 25.89 -12.96 -4.33
CA LYS A 600 27.09 -12.19 -4.70
C LYS A 600 28.14 -12.32 -3.59
N MET A 601 29.41 -12.37 -3.97
CA MET A 601 30.55 -12.39 -3.05
C MET A 601 31.68 -11.50 -3.58
N PHE A 602 32.41 -10.87 -2.67
CA PHE A 602 33.56 -10.01 -2.96
C PHE A 602 34.68 -10.28 -1.94
N SER A 603 35.92 -10.43 -2.40
CA SER A 603 37.10 -10.67 -1.54
C SER A 603 38.03 -9.45 -1.54
N SER A 604 38.70 -9.19 -0.42
CA SER A 604 39.74 -8.15 -0.32
C SER A 604 41.04 -8.55 -1.06
N GLY A 605 41.88 -7.56 -1.37
CA GLY A 605 43.14 -7.78 -2.10
C GLY A 605 44.20 -8.54 -1.32
N ASP A 606 44.18 -8.46 0.01
CA ASP A 606 45.03 -9.25 0.93
C ASP A 606 44.45 -10.63 1.28
N GLY A 607 43.19 -10.91 0.93
CA GLY A 607 42.52 -12.14 1.31
C GLY A 607 42.10 -12.23 2.78
N GLN A 608 42.10 -11.11 3.52
CA GLN A 608 41.63 -11.05 4.93
C GLN A 608 40.11 -11.05 5.05
N TRP A 609 39.40 -10.40 4.11
CA TRP A 609 37.96 -10.14 4.19
C TRP A 609 37.17 -10.78 3.05
N LEU A 610 36.00 -11.32 3.38
CA LEU A 610 34.98 -11.78 2.43
C LEU A 610 33.66 -11.06 2.74
N ALA A 611 33.14 -10.29 1.80
CA ALA A 611 31.80 -9.76 1.84
C ALA A 611 30.86 -10.67 1.02
N ALA A 612 29.80 -11.17 1.63
CA ALA A 612 28.77 -11.98 1.02
C ALA A 612 27.42 -11.24 1.07
N VAL A 613 26.65 -11.31 -0.02
CA VAL A 613 25.35 -10.62 -0.12
C VAL A 613 24.26 -11.64 -0.47
N ASN A 614 23.19 -11.66 0.32
CA ASN A 614 22.04 -12.54 0.06
C ASN A 614 21.21 -12.06 -1.15
N CYS A 615 20.22 -12.85 -1.57
CA CYS A 615 19.33 -12.52 -2.69
C CYS A 615 18.43 -11.29 -2.43
N PHE A 616 18.35 -10.81 -1.19
CA PHE A 616 17.49 -9.71 -0.76
C PHE A 616 18.25 -8.39 -0.54
N GLY A 617 19.57 -8.42 -0.39
CA GLY A 617 20.45 -7.26 -0.29
C GLY A 617 21.17 -7.08 1.06
N ASP A 618 21.00 -7.97 2.03
CA ASP A 618 21.74 -7.92 3.29
C ASP A 618 23.19 -8.41 3.10
N VAL A 619 24.10 -7.82 3.88
CA VAL A 619 25.56 -8.01 3.70
C VAL A 619 26.18 -8.62 4.96
N TYR A 620 26.84 -9.75 4.79
CA TYR A 620 27.57 -10.49 5.83
C TYR A 620 29.05 -10.39 5.53
N ILE A 621 29.84 -9.93 6.50
CA ILE A 621 31.29 -9.80 6.37
C ILE A 621 31.96 -10.87 7.22
N PHE A 622 32.80 -11.69 6.59
CA PHE A 622 33.59 -12.73 7.23
C PHE A 622 35.07 -12.36 7.23
N ASN A 623 35.76 -12.69 8.32
CA ASN A 623 37.21 -12.64 8.39
C ASN A 623 37.76 -14.05 8.07
N LEU A 624 38.63 -14.12 7.07
CA LEU A 624 39.16 -15.35 6.48
C LEU A 624 40.41 -15.90 7.20
N GLU A 625 40.97 -15.12 8.13
CA GLU A 625 42.06 -15.51 9.03
C GLU A 625 41.49 -16.14 10.31
N THR A 626 40.55 -15.46 10.96
CA THR A 626 39.90 -15.95 12.20
C THR A 626 38.78 -16.96 11.95
N GLN A 627 38.36 -17.14 10.69
CA GLN A 627 37.27 -18.03 10.26
C GLN A 627 35.95 -17.77 11.02
N ARG A 628 35.56 -16.51 11.16
CA ARG A 628 34.29 -16.10 11.81
C ARG A 628 33.58 -15.00 11.04
N GLN A 629 32.25 -14.92 11.21
CA GLN A 629 31.49 -13.73 10.84
C GLN A 629 31.97 -12.56 11.69
N HIS A 630 32.41 -11.49 11.03
CA HIS A 630 32.91 -10.29 11.68
C HIS A 630 31.79 -9.27 11.89
N TRP A 631 30.95 -9.04 10.87
CA TRP A 631 29.92 -8.00 10.89
C TRP A 631 28.73 -8.37 10.00
N PHE A 632 27.55 -7.90 10.37
CA PHE A 632 26.31 -8.02 9.61
C PHE A 632 25.76 -6.61 9.36
N ILE A 633 25.28 -6.36 8.15
CA ILE A 633 24.68 -5.09 7.72
C ILE A 633 23.33 -5.40 7.06
N ALA A 634 22.25 -5.09 7.77
CA ALA A 634 20.89 -5.21 7.25
C ALA A 634 20.66 -4.25 6.06
N ARG A 635 19.71 -4.63 5.19
CA ARG A 635 19.35 -3.94 3.94
C ARG A 635 19.38 -2.41 4.01
N LEU A 636 20.34 -1.82 3.29
CA LEU A 636 20.66 -0.39 3.29
C LEU A 636 19.47 0.47 2.84
N ASP A 637 18.84 1.16 3.79
CA ASP A 637 17.65 2.02 3.62
C ASP A 637 16.46 1.31 2.90
N GLY A 638 16.40 -0.02 2.96
CA GLY A 638 15.38 -0.82 2.26
C GLY A 638 15.67 -1.12 0.79
N ALA A 639 16.86 -0.76 0.29
CA ALA A 639 17.30 -1.03 -1.07
C ALA A 639 18.21 -2.25 -1.19
N SER A 640 18.10 -2.99 -2.30
CA SER A 640 18.95 -4.15 -2.57
C SER A 640 20.33 -3.73 -3.10
N VAL A 641 21.39 -4.45 -2.69
CA VAL A 641 22.77 -4.20 -3.14
C VAL A 641 22.95 -4.73 -4.57
N THR A 642 23.33 -3.84 -5.49
CA THR A 642 23.45 -4.15 -6.91
C THR A 642 24.84 -4.66 -7.26
N ALA A 643 25.89 -3.95 -6.84
CA ALA A 643 27.30 -4.30 -7.03
C ALA A 643 28.15 -3.88 -5.82
N GLY A 644 29.34 -4.46 -5.69
CA GLY A 644 30.24 -4.23 -4.56
C GLY A 644 31.69 -4.60 -4.84
N GLY A 645 32.59 -4.27 -3.91
CA GLY A 645 33.97 -4.73 -3.92
C GLY A 645 34.92 -3.91 -3.03
N PHE A 646 36.14 -4.41 -2.87
CA PHE A 646 37.20 -3.78 -2.09
C PHE A 646 38.18 -3.00 -3.01
N PRO A 647 38.51 -1.72 -2.73
CA PRO A 647 39.52 -0.97 -3.46
C PRO A 647 40.92 -1.61 -3.32
N PRO A 648 41.69 -1.80 -4.41
CA PRO A 648 43.03 -2.41 -4.35
C PRO A 648 44.05 -1.66 -3.49
N GLN A 649 43.79 -0.37 -3.19
CA GLN A 649 44.66 0.48 -2.37
C GLN A 649 44.24 0.54 -0.89
N ASN A 650 43.06 0.03 -0.52
CA ASN A 650 42.58 -0.02 0.86
C ASN A 650 41.61 -1.19 1.06
N ASN A 651 42.15 -2.31 1.54
CA ASN A 651 41.41 -3.57 1.71
C ASN A 651 40.41 -3.57 2.87
N ASN A 652 40.50 -2.62 3.81
CA ASN A 652 39.57 -2.51 4.93
C ASN A 652 38.32 -1.69 4.57
N VAL A 653 38.26 -1.10 3.37
CA VAL A 653 37.08 -0.38 2.88
C VAL A 653 36.28 -1.26 1.91
N LEU A 654 35.03 -1.54 2.23
CA LEU A 654 34.07 -2.15 1.31
C LEU A 654 33.24 -1.06 0.64
N VAL A 655 33.27 -0.97 -0.70
CA VAL A 655 32.38 -0.10 -1.46
C VAL A 655 31.24 -0.92 -2.04
N VAL A 656 30.00 -0.49 -1.82
CA VAL A 656 28.79 -1.08 -2.42
C VAL A 656 27.90 -0.01 -3.07
N THR A 657 27.10 -0.45 -4.04
CA THR A 657 26.07 0.34 -4.71
C THR A 657 24.70 -0.31 -4.48
N THR A 658 23.65 0.50 -4.36
CA THR A 658 22.27 0.03 -4.14
C THR A 658 21.36 0.33 -5.33
N SER A 659 20.14 -0.23 -5.33
CA SER A 659 19.11 0.06 -6.35
C SER A 659 18.61 1.51 -6.34
N LEU A 660 19.02 2.32 -5.35
CA LEU A 660 18.86 3.78 -5.28
C LEU A 660 19.92 4.53 -6.12
N ASN A 661 20.82 3.81 -6.80
CA ASN A 661 22.10 4.30 -7.31
C ASN A 661 23.00 4.96 -6.24
N GLN A 662 22.72 4.80 -4.94
CA GLN A 662 23.58 5.34 -3.88
C GLN A 662 24.88 4.54 -3.77
N VAL A 663 25.92 5.19 -3.26
CA VAL A 663 27.26 4.61 -3.06
C VAL A 663 27.60 4.69 -1.58
N TYR A 664 27.90 3.56 -0.98
CA TYR A 664 28.35 3.46 0.41
C TYR A 664 29.76 2.85 0.44
N ALA A 665 30.69 3.55 1.09
CA ALA A 665 31.97 3.01 1.54
C ALA A 665 31.88 2.73 3.05
N PHE A 666 32.08 1.48 3.43
CA PHE A 666 32.13 1.01 4.82
C PHE A 666 33.56 0.73 5.24
N ASP A 667 33.90 1.10 6.47
CA ASP A 667 35.11 0.66 7.14
C ASP A 667 34.78 -0.66 7.85
N VAL A 668 35.26 -1.76 7.27
CA VAL A 668 34.95 -3.12 7.68
C VAL A 668 35.58 -3.46 9.02
N GLU A 669 36.84 -3.05 9.23
CA GLU A 669 37.60 -3.36 10.43
C GLU A 669 37.02 -2.67 11.68
N ALA A 670 36.62 -1.40 11.54
CA ALA A 670 35.97 -0.65 12.62
C ALA A 670 34.44 -0.79 12.66
N LYS A 671 33.84 -1.65 11.81
CA LYS A 671 32.39 -1.90 11.70
C LYS A 671 31.54 -0.62 11.60
N GLN A 672 31.99 0.35 10.81
CA GLN A 672 31.39 1.68 10.74
C GLN A 672 31.18 2.17 9.30
N LEU A 673 30.26 3.12 9.14
CA LEU A 673 30.10 3.83 7.88
C LEU A 673 31.31 4.78 7.69
N GLY A 674 32.01 4.66 6.55
CA GLY A 674 33.22 5.44 6.29
C GLY A 674 32.94 6.95 6.19
N GLU A 675 33.94 7.77 6.53
CA GLU A 675 33.80 9.24 6.56
C GLU A 675 33.30 9.84 5.25
N TRP A 676 33.74 9.32 4.11
CA TRP A 676 33.28 9.79 2.80
C TRP A 676 31.76 9.62 2.66
N SER A 677 31.24 8.45 3.04
CA SER A 677 29.81 8.11 2.94
C SER A 677 28.97 9.00 3.84
N MET A 678 29.42 9.20 5.09
CA MET A 678 28.77 10.13 6.04
C MET A 678 28.67 11.58 5.51
N ARG A 679 29.58 11.99 4.62
CA ARG A 679 29.62 13.34 4.04
C ARG A 679 28.94 13.44 2.67
N HIS A 680 28.94 12.37 1.88
CA HIS A 680 28.69 12.46 0.43
C HIS A 680 27.59 11.54 -0.12
N THR A 681 27.20 10.44 0.53
CA THR A 681 26.21 9.48 -0.04
C THR A 681 24.91 10.16 -0.47
N PHE A 682 24.40 11.08 0.35
CA PHE A 682 23.16 11.85 0.10
C PHE A 682 23.38 13.21 -0.58
N VAL A 683 24.61 13.51 -1.02
CA VAL A 683 25.01 14.81 -1.59
C VAL A 683 25.78 14.66 -2.92
N LEU A 684 25.68 13.49 -3.57
CA LEU A 684 26.35 13.24 -4.85
C LEU A 684 25.84 14.20 -5.95
N PRO A 685 26.67 14.57 -6.95
CA PRO A 685 26.30 15.56 -7.96
C PRO A 685 25.02 15.20 -8.73
N LYS A 686 24.24 16.19 -9.13
CA LYS A 686 22.97 16.00 -9.87
C LYS A 686 23.11 15.12 -11.12
N ARG A 687 24.24 15.19 -11.83
CA ARG A 687 24.55 14.31 -12.99
C ARG A 687 24.63 12.82 -12.65
N TYR A 688 24.87 12.48 -11.40
CA TYR A 688 24.89 11.12 -10.88
C TYR A 688 23.57 10.73 -10.19
N GLN A 689 22.85 11.69 -9.60
CA GLN A 689 21.46 11.47 -9.17
C GLN A 689 20.56 11.13 -10.37
N GLU A 690 20.80 11.78 -11.52
CA GLU A 690 20.14 11.51 -12.81
C GLU A 690 20.89 10.43 -13.65
N PHE A 691 21.63 9.51 -13.01
CA PHE A 691 22.41 8.49 -13.73
C PHE A 691 21.50 7.56 -14.57
N PRO A 692 21.73 7.39 -15.88
CA PRO A 692 20.82 6.65 -16.75
C PRO A 692 20.68 5.15 -16.41
N GLY A 693 19.62 4.81 -15.67
CA GLY A 693 19.30 3.45 -15.25
C GLY A 693 20.07 2.99 -14.01
N GLU A 694 19.70 1.81 -13.50
CA GLU A 694 20.32 1.20 -12.33
C GLU A 694 21.80 0.86 -12.56
N VAL A 695 22.65 1.10 -11.55
CA VAL A 695 24.04 0.64 -11.53
C VAL A 695 24.06 -0.89 -11.40
N ILE A 696 24.59 -1.57 -12.42
CA ILE A 696 24.66 -3.05 -12.51
C ILE A 696 26.07 -3.60 -12.27
N GLY A 697 27.04 -2.75 -11.96
CA GLY A 697 28.43 -3.14 -11.80
C GLY A 697 29.36 -2.00 -11.44
N LEU A 698 30.48 -2.36 -10.81
CA LEU A 698 31.58 -1.46 -10.48
C LEU A 698 32.93 -2.10 -10.80
N SER A 699 33.97 -1.26 -10.94
CA SER A 699 35.34 -1.67 -11.22
C SER A 699 36.33 -0.62 -10.70
N PHE A 700 37.33 -1.02 -9.93
CA PHE A 700 38.34 -0.10 -9.38
C PHE A 700 39.49 0.14 -10.36
N LEU A 701 40.08 1.33 -10.30
CA LEU A 701 41.29 1.63 -11.07
C LEU A 701 42.55 1.06 -10.35
N PRO A 702 43.39 0.23 -11.02
CA PRO A 702 44.53 -0.42 -10.36
C PRO A 702 45.60 0.50 -9.75
N ARG A 703 45.69 1.75 -10.21
CA ARG A 703 46.77 2.70 -9.84
C ARG A 703 46.28 4.09 -9.42
N SER A 704 45.00 4.26 -9.08
CA SER A 704 44.47 5.56 -8.64
C SER A 704 44.80 5.85 -7.17
N SER A 705 45.51 6.95 -6.92
CA SER A 705 45.52 7.63 -5.62
C SER A 705 45.06 9.08 -5.85
N PRO A 706 43.95 9.53 -5.27
CA PRO A 706 43.06 8.82 -4.33
C PRO A 706 42.34 7.62 -4.97
N PRO A 707 41.80 6.67 -4.16
CA PRO A 707 41.05 5.54 -4.69
C PRO A 707 39.87 6.03 -5.55
N SER A 708 39.66 5.37 -6.68
CA SER A 708 38.67 5.75 -7.67
C SER A 708 37.96 4.52 -8.25
N VAL A 709 36.66 4.63 -8.45
CA VAL A 709 35.79 3.54 -8.93
C VAL A 709 35.03 3.97 -10.18
N ILE A 710 35.03 3.11 -11.19
CA ILE A 710 34.15 3.19 -12.36
C ILE A 710 32.90 2.40 -12.02
N ILE A 711 31.74 3.03 -12.13
CA ILE A 711 30.42 2.43 -11.93
C ILE A 711 29.61 2.55 -13.22
N TYR A 712 28.79 1.55 -13.53
CA TYR A 712 28.12 1.51 -14.82
C TYR A 712 26.74 0.86 -14.76
N SER A 713 25.83 1.36 -15.61
CA SER A 713 24.53 0.79 -15.90
C SER A 713 24.55 0.09 -17.27
N ALA A 714 23.40 -0.40 -17.73
CA ALA A 714 23.23 -0.85 -19.12
C ALA A 714 23.31 0.28 -20.17
N ARG A 715 23.27 1.57 -19.75
CA ARG A 715 23.18 2.74 -20.65
C ARG A 715 24.30 3.77 -20.47
N ALA A 716 24.99 3.79 -19.32
CA ALA A 716 25.97 4.81 -18.97
C ALA A 716 27.10 4.27 -18.08
N MET A 717 28.18 5.05 -17.96
CA MET A 717 29.27 4.81 -17.00
C MET A 717 29.69 6.13 -16.35
N CYS A 718 30.10 6.08 -15.08
CA CYS A 718 30.59 7.20 -14.28
C CYS A 718 31.91 6.82 -13.60
N LEU A 719 32.77 7.81 -13.34
CA LEU A 719 34.00 7.65 -12.55
C LEU A 719 33.85 8.50 -11.28
N ILE A 720 33.88 7.86 -10.11
CA ILE A 720 33.93 8.53 -8.82
C ILE A 720 35.37 8.47 -8.30
N ASN A 721 35.91 9.63 -7.90
CA ASN A 721 37.19 9.74 -7.20
C ASN A 721 36.90 10.12 -5.73
N PHE A 722 37.25 9.24 -4.80
CA PHE A 722 36.89 9.40 -3.39
C PHE A 722 37.67 10.50 -2.65
N GLY A 723 38.77 11.00 -3.22
CA GLY A 723 39.55 12.09 -2.62
C GLY A 723 39.35 13.47 -3.26
N MET A 724 38.43 13.59 -4.22
CA MET A 724 37.98 14.91 -4.68
C MET A 724 36.77 15.38 -3.82
N PRO A 725 36.69 16.68 -3.48
CA PRO A 725 35.49 17.20 -2.86
C PRO A 725 34.30 17.06 -3.81
N VAL A 726 33.13 16.79 -3.25
CA VAL A 726 31.89 16.91 -4.02
C VAL A 726 31.49 18.38 -4.02
N ASP A 727 31.77 19.06 -5.12
CA ASP A 727 31.36 20.45 -5.34
C ASP A 727 29.85 20.56 -5.15
N ARG A 728 29.45 21.26 -4.09
CA ARG A 728 28.09 21.80 -4.00
C ARG A 728 28.02 22.91 -5.04
N GLU A 729 27.07 22.85 -5.97
CA GLU A 729 26.70 24.00 -6.77
C GLU A 729 26.04 25.02 -5.83
N GLU A 730 26.88 25.80 -5.13
CA GLU A 730 26.43 26.91 -4.31
C GLU A 730 25.83 27.99 -5.21
N GLU A 731 24.55 28.29 -5.03
CA GLU A 731 23.97 29.54 -5.49
C GLU A 731 24.70 30.69 -4.77
N ASN A 732 25.69 31.25 -5.45
CA ASN A 732 26.40 32.45 -5.01
C ASN A 732 25.41 33.62 -4.94
N ASP A 733 24.96 33.98 -3.74
CA ASP A 733 24.69 35.37 -3.38
C ASP A 733 24.79 35.61 -1.85
N LEU A 734 25.91 36.24 -1.46
CA LEU A 734 26.03 37.25 -0.39
C LEU A 734 25.59 36.90 1.06
N VAL A 735 26.58 36.71 1.96
CA VAL A 735 27.04 37.70 2.98
C VAL A 735 27.94 37.03 4.04
N ASN A 736 29.03 37.70 4.41
CA ASN A 736 30.00 37.31 5.46
C ASN A 736 29.39 37.17 6.87
N GLY A 737 29.87 36.19 7.67
CA GLY A 737 29.57 36.08 9.10
C GLY A 737 30.52 35.13 9.85
N GLN A 738 31.39 35.68 10.70
CA GLN A 738 32.52 35.02 11.39
C GLN A 738 32.17 33.78 12.23
N HIS A 739 33.12 32.84 12.31
CA HIS A 739 33.11 31.68 13.22
C HIS A 739 33.28 32.06 14.70
N SER A 740 32.66 31.30 15.60
CA SER A 740 33.23 31.02 16.94
C SER A 740 32.79 29.65 17.52
N PRO A 741 33.59 28.99 18.39
CA PRO A 741 33.44 27.57 18.69
C PRO A 741 32.75 27.28 20.04
N LEU A 742 31.43 27.46 20.11
CA LEU A 742 30.63 27.18 21.35
C LEU A 742 29.51 26.14 21.17
N LYS A 743 29.58 25.31 20.12
CA LYS A 743 28.51 24.39 19.71
C LYS A 743 28.69 22.91 20.10
N LYS A 744 29.60 22.58 21.01
CA LYS A 744 29.86 21.19 21.45
C LYS A 744 29.06 20.70 22.68
N LEU A 745 28.32 21.56 23.39
CA LEU A 745 27.47 21.15 24.53
C LEU A 745 25.95 21.33 24.35
N GLN A 746 25.48 21.84 23.21
CA GLN A 746 24.04 22.07 22.97
C GLN A 746 23.34 21.02 22.09
N ASN A 747 24.08 20.18 21.34
CA ASN A 747 23.49 19.34 20.29
C ASN A 747 22.58 18.21 20.82
N THR A 748 22.79 17.71 22.04
CA THR A 748 21.96 16.67 22.66
C THR A 748 20.55 17.14 23.05
N LEU A 749 20.35 18.45 23.28
CA LEU A 749 19.04 19.04 23.60
C LEU A 749 18.33 19.67 22.39
N ILE A 750 19.00 19.74 21.24
CA ILE A 750 18.47 20.40 20.04
C ILE A 750 17.65 19.46 19.15
N ASN A 751 17.94 18.16 19.07
CA ASN A 751 17.20 17.25 18.18
C ASN A 751 15.70 17.12 18.53
N GLY A 752 15.33 17.20 19.81
CA GLY A 752 13.92 17.29 20.22
C GLY A 752 13.25 18.64 19.93
N ARG A 753 14.01 19.74 19.93
CA ARG A 753 13.52 21.09 19.62
C ARG A 753 13.42 21.36 18.11
N LEU A 754 14.30 20.78 17.28
CA LEU A 754 14.23 20.92 15.83
C LEU A 754 13.00 20.23 15.23
N LYS A 755 12.67 19.02 15.70
CA LYS A 755 11.47 18.29 15.23
C LYS A 755 10.17 18.99 15.60
N ARG A 756 10.05 19.58 16.81
CA ARG A 756 8.91 20.44 17.17
C ARG A 756 8.80 21.68 16.27
N ARG A 757 9.93 22.30 15.90
CA ARG A 757 9.93 23.47 15.00
C ARG A 757 9.42 23.15 13.60
N ARG A 758 9.61 21.93 13.09
CA ARG A 758 9.17 21.56 11.74
C ARG A 758 7.63 21.48 11.63
N ALA A 759 6.99 20.62 12.43
CA ALA A 759 5.52 20.49 12.38
C ALA A 759 4.78 21.75 12.86
N ALA A 760 5.35 22.52 13.79
CA ALA A 760 4.84 23.83 14.15
C ALA A 760 4.85 24.79 12.95
N LYS A 761 6.01 24.89 12.26
CA LYS A 761 6.16 25.74 11.08
C LYS A 761 5.27 25.29 9.91
N GLU A 762 5.12 23.99 9.69
CA GLU A 762 4.22 23.45 8.66
C GLU A 762 2.75 23.82 8.96
N ALA A 763 2.29 23.65 10.21
CA ALA A 763 0.95 24.05 10.63
C ALA A 763 0.73 25.58 10.55
N GLU A 764 1.70 26.39 10.97
CA GLU A 764 1.67 27.86 10.81
C GLU A 764 1.63 28.28 9.34
N THR A 765 2.39 27.60 8.47
CA THR A 765 2.42 27.89 7.02
C THR A 765 1.07 27.60 6.38
N VAL A 766 0.41 26.49 6.74
CA VAL A 766 -0.94 26.18 6.27
C VAL A 766 -1.96 27.20 6.77
N ALA A 767 -1.92 27.54 8.07
CA ALA A 767 -2.84 28.50 8.67
C ALA A 767 -2.70 29.93 8.11
N ALA A 768 -1.55 30.28 7.54
CA ALA A 768 -1.30 31.59 6.93
C ALA A 768 -1.82 31.73 5.49
N ILE A 769 -2.25 30.64 4.83
CA ILE A 769 -2.71 30.72 3.43
C ILE A 769 -4.17 31.18 3.39
N SER A 770 -4.40 32.34 2.76
CA SER A 770 -5.75 32.87 2.52
C SER A 770 -6.35 32.30 1.24
N CYS A 771 -7.42 31.52 1.38
CA CYS A 771 -8.29 31.08 0.30
C CYS A 771 -9.42 32.10 0.09
N SER A 772 -9.04 33.34 -0.25
CA SER A 772 -9.92 34.50 -0.46
C SER A 772 -10.97 34.72 0.65
N GLY A 773 -10.66 34.30 1.89
CA GLY A 773 -11.54 34.34 3.06
C GLY A 773 -12.62 33.25 3.14
N HIS A 774 -12.83 32.46 2.08
CA HIS A 774 -13.98 31.54 1.93
C HIS A 774 -13.55 30.07 1.74
N GLY A 775 -12.39 29.70 2.28
CA GLY A 775 -11.84 28.35 2.24
C GLY A 775 -10.63 28.20 3.14
N ARG A 776 -9.97 27.05 3.08
CA ARG A 776 -8.74 26.75 3.85
C ARG A 776 -7.82 25.81 3.08
N VAL A 777 -6.60 25.68 3.56
CA VAL A 777 -5.64 24.65 3.12
C VAL A 777 -5.47 23.63 4.25
N PHE A 778 -5.12 22.40 3.91
CA PHE A 778 -4.67 21.39 4.86
C PHE A 778 -3.25 20.92 4.54
N LEU A 779 -2.60 20.24 5.51
CA LEU A 779 -1.22 19.75 5.37
C LEU A 779 -1.08 18.67 4.29
N ASP A 780 -2.07 17.80 4.15
CA ASP A 780 -2.25 16.81 3.09
C ASP A 780 -2.75 17.44 1.77
N GLY A 781 -3.38 18.61 1.83
CA GLY A 781 -3.70 19.46 0.68
C GLY A 781 -2.54 20.32 0.17
N LEU A 782 -1.40 20.35 0.86
CA LEU A 782 -0.17 20.98 0.37
C LEU A 782 0.50 20.07 -0.65
N ILE A 783 0.51 20.54 -1.89
CA ILE A 783 1.36 20.04 -2.97
C ILE A 783 2.80 20.46 -2.63
N LEU A 784 3.43 19.70 -1.72
CA LEU A 784 4.87 19.61 -1.45
C LEU A 784 5.48 18.74 -2.56
N ASP A 785 5.92 19.33 -3.68
CA ASP A 785 5.09 19.32 -4.89
C ASP A 785 5.47 20.29 -6.04
N GLY A 786 6.57 21.04 -5.88
CA GLY A 786 6.69 22.50 -6.12
C GLY A 786 6.36 23.13 -7.49
N LYS A 787 5.17 22.90 -8.05
CA LYS A 787 4.26 23.94 -8.60
C LYS A 787 2.82 23.43 -8.66
N GLN A 788 2.03 23.78 -7.66
CA GLN A 788 0.74 24.41 -7.90
C GLN A 788 0.40 25.27 -6.67
N ASN A 789 -0.49 26.25 -6.83
CA ASN A 789 -0.98 26.98 -5.66
C ASN A 789 -1.62 25.95 -4.70
N PRO A 790 -1.49 26.16 -3.37
CA PRO A 790 -2.07 25.27 -2.38
C PRO A 790 -3.56 25.07 -2.66
N VAL A 791 -4.04 23.83 -2.60
CA VAL A 791 -5.43 23.52 -2.96
C VAL A 791 -6.34 24.01 -1.85
N CYS A 792 -7.15 25.00 -2.18
CA CYS A 792 -8.14 25.56 -1.27
C CYS A 792 -9.39 24.67 -1.20
N GLU A 793 -9.67 24.13 -0.01
CA GLU A 793 -10.97 23.55 0.33
C GLU A 793 -11.97 24.64 0.69
N CYS A 794 -12.89 24.90 -0.23
CA CYS A 794 -13.87 25.97 -0.11
C CYS A 794 -15.00 25.67 0.88
N SER A 795 -15.57 26.74 1.43
CA SER A 795 -16.85 26.71 2.14
C SER A 795 -17.99 26.30 1.19
N SER A 796 -19.11 25.79 1.74
CA SER A 796 -20.09 24.98 1.00
C SER A 796 -20.72 25.60 -0.25
N CYS A 797 -20.72 26.93 -0.37
CA CYS A 797 -21.28 27.67 -1.51
C CYS A 797 -20.25 28.50 -2.29
N TYR A 798 -18.96 28.16 -2.13
CA TYR A 798 -17.83 28.82 -2.79
C TYR A 798 -17.01 27.82 -3.61
N GLY A 799 -16.32 28.30 -4.64
CA GLY A 799 -15.50 27.48 -5.53
C GLY A 799 -14.48 28.31 -6.31
N GLY A 800 -13.89 27.69 -7.34
CA GLY A 800 -12.69 28.19 -7.97
C GLY A 800 -11.42 27.80 -7.20
N PRO A 801 -10.22 28.06 -7.77
CA PRO A 801 -8.95 27.56 -7.23
C PRO A 801 -8.53 28.20 -5.88
N ASP A 802 -9.12 29.35 -5.55
CA ASP A 802 -8.86 30.16 -4.36
C ASP A 802 -10.14 30.43 -3.54
N CYS A 803 -11.26 29.78 -3.89
CA CYS A 803 -12.59 30.00 -3.29
C CYS A 803 -13.23 31.38 -3.52
N SER A 804 -12.78 32.13 -4.53
CA SER A 804 -13.36 33.44 -4.89
C SER A 804 -14.75 33.37 -5.56
N GLN A 805 -15.18 32.22 -6.08
CA GLN A 805 -16.41 32.11 -6.87
C GLN A 805 -17.59 31.71 -5.97
N PHE A 806 -18.51 32.64 -5.69
CA PHE A 806 -19.74 32.36 -4.97
C PHE A 806 -20.84 31.80 -5.90
N PHE A 807 -21.59 30.79 -5.44
CA PHE A 807 -22.70 30.18 -6.19
C PHE A 807 -24.08 30.61 -5.63
N PRO A 808 -24.80 31.56 -6.27
CA PRO A 808 -26.03 32.13 -5.68
C PRO A 808 -27.22 31.17 -5.58
N SER A 809 -27.20 30.05 -6.33
CA SER A 809 -28.20 28.98 -6.28
C SER A 809 -27.93 27.91 -5.21
N CYS A 810 -26.79 27.97 -4.52
CA CYS A 810 -26.40 26.98 -3.53
C CYS A 810 -27.32 26.96 -2.29
N SER A 811 -27.58 25.75 -1.78
CA SER A 811 -28.26 25.51 -0.51
C SER A 811 -27.29 25.57 0.67
N VAL A 812 -27.61 26.38 1.68
CA VAL A 812 -26.78 26.51 2.87
C VAL A 812 -26.93 25.29 3.78
N ASN A 813 -25.80 24.75 4.24
CA ASN A 813 -25.77 23.59 5.14
C ASN A 813 -25.89 24.04 6.60
N ALA A 814 -27.11 23.96 7.14
CA ALA A 814 -27.41 24.16 8.55
C ALA A 814 -27.71 22.85 9.30
N ASP A 815 -27.32 21.69 8.76
CA ASP A 815 -27.40 20.40 9.48
C ASP A 815 -26.17 20.16 10.36
N GLY A 816 -24.98 20.28 9.75
CA GLY A 816 -23.75 19.64 10.23
C GLY A 816 -23.42 19.86 11.71
N GLY A 817 -23.08 18.76 12.41
CA GLY A 817 -22.83 18.75 13.85
C GLY A 817 -21.41 19.09 14.30
N ASP A 818 -20.49 19.40 13.39
CA ASP A 818 -19.08 19.65 13.71
C ASP A 818 -18.85 21.12 14.12
N PRO A 819 -18.17 21.40 15.25
CA PRO A 819 -17.89 22.76 15.73
C PRO A 819 -16.80 23.52 14.95
N LEU A 820 -17.00 23.66 13.64
CA LEU A 820 -16.07 24.37 12.76
C LEU A 820 -15.91 25.86 13.08
N PHE A 821 -16.82 26.47 13.85
CA PHE A 821 -16.65 27.84 14.34
C PHE A 821 -15.41 28.04 15.26
N LEU A 822 -14.85 26.96 15.83
CA LEU A 822 -13.60 27.01 16.61
C LEU A 822 -12.33 27.04 15.73
N GLU A 823 -12.45 26.85 14.42
CA GLU A 823 -11.34 26.86 13.45
C GLU A 823 -10.42 28.11 13.57
N PRO A 824 -10.92 29.36 13.68
CA PRO A 824 -10.06 30.53 13.78
C PRO A 824 -9.20 30.56 15.05
N PHE A 825 -9.72 30.06 16.18
CA PHE A 825 -8.96 29.94 17.42
C PHE A 825 -7.78 28.96 17.27
N TRP A 826 -8.01 27.84 16.58
CA TRP A 826 -6.96 26.84 16.35
C TRP A 826 -5.95 27.27 15.28
N MET A 827 -6.35 28.04 14.28
CA MET A 827 -5.42 28.68 13.33
C MET A 827 -4.46 29.65 14.05
N GLN A 828 -4.97 30.45 15.00
CA GLN A 828 -4.13 31.31 15.85
C GLN A 828 -3.19 30.51 16.78
N ASN A 829 -3.52 29.25 17.07
CA ASN A 829 -2.77 28.37 17.96
C ASN A 829 -2.09 27.20 17.24
N ALA A 830 -1.86 27.30 15.91
CA ALA A 830 -1.43 26.19 15.06
C ALA A 830 -0.14 25.50 15.54
N ALA A 831 0.91 26.25 15.88
CA ALA A 831 2.14 25.70 16.45
C ALA A 831 1.95 25.05 17.83
N SER A 832 1.05 25.61 18.65
CA SER A 832 0.74 25.12 20.00
C SER A 832 -0.09 23.84 19.97
N SER A 833 -0.88 23.60 18.94
CA SER A 833 -1.69 22.38 18.76
C SER A 833 -1.00 21.30 17.91
N ALA A 834 0.02 21.64 17.11
CA ALA A 834 0.74 20.69 16.25
C ALA A 834 1.33 19.47 17.00
N VAL A 835 1.18 18.28 16.41
CA VAL A 835 1.65 16.98 16.93
C VAL A 835 2.58 16.33 15.91
N VAL A 836 3.72 15.81 16.38
CA VAL A 836 4.55 14.85 15.63
C VAL A 836 4.39 13.49 16.30
N VAL A 837 4.04 12.47 15.53
CA VAL A 837 4.17 11.07 15.93
C VAL A 837 5.33 10.48 15.13
N ALA A 838 6.30 9.88 15.82
CA ALA A 838 7.36 9.12 15.18
C ALA A 838 6.92 7.65 15.10
N GLY A 839 7.04 7.01 13.94
CA GLY A 839 6.46 5.69 13.67
C GLY A 839 6.89 4.56 14.62
N TRP A 840 8.04 4.69 15.31
CA TRP A 840 8.52 3.73 16.30
C TRP A 840 8.00 3.98 17.73
N HIS A 841 7.51 5.18 18.04
CA HIS A 841 7.33 5.64 19.42
C HIS A 841 6.10 5.05 20.13
N ARG A 842 5.18 4.39 19.40
CA ARG A 842 3.89 3.89 19.93
C ARG A 842 3.35 2.63 19.25
N MET A 843 4.20 1.64 19.01
CA MET A 843 3.83 0.42 18.29
C MET A 843 2.95 -0.56 19.11
N SER A 844 2.84 -0.40 20.44
CA SER A 844 1.94 -1.22 21.29
C SER A 844 0.61 -0.52 21.56
N TYR A 845 -0.47 -1.31 21.66
CA TYR A 845 -1.80 -0.89 22.12
C TYR A 845 -1.81 -0.46 23.60
N THR A 846 -0.97 -1.06 24.43
CA THR A 846 -0.90 -0.82 25.88
C THR A 846 0.26 0.09 26.30
N TYR A 847 0.19 0.57 27.54
CA TYR A 847 1.28 1.21 28.28
C TYR A 847 2.01 0.16 29.15
N ASP A 848 3.10 0.57 29.79
CA ASP A 848 3.98 -0.32 30.57
C ASP A 848 3.30 -0.91 31.83
N ASP A 849 2.18 -0.33 32.25
CA ASP A 849 1.27 -0.82 33.31
C ASP A 849 0.18 -1.77 32.77
N HIS A 850 0.34 -2.25 31.53
CA HIS A 850 -0.64 -3.02 30.74
C HIS A 850 -1.97 -2.29 30.47
N SER A 851 -2.14 -1.04 30.88
CA SER A 851 -3.37 -0.29 30.62
C SER A 851 -3.47 0.18 29.17
N ALA A 852 -4.69 0.39 28.69
CA ALA A 852 -4.95 1.11 27.44
C ALA A 852 -5.10 2.64 27.65
N ILE A 853 -4.79 3.17 28.84
CA ILE A 853 -5.18 4.53 29.28
C ILE A 853 -3.94 5.35 29.64
N SER A 854 -3.76 6.48 28.95
CA SER A 854 -2.67 7.41 29.28
C SER A 854 -2.95 8.15 30.60
N GLN A 855 -2.26 7.76 31.67
CA GLN A 855 -2.34 8.42 33.00
C GLN A 855 -2.17 9.95 32.94
N GLU A 856 -1.21 10.46 32.14
CA GLU A 856 -0.98 11.90 31.94
C GLU A 856 -2.13 12.61 31.18
N LEU A 857 -2.92 11.88 30.37
CA LEU A 857 -4.14 12.41 29.75
C LEU A 857 -5.29 12.45 30.74
N GLU A 858 -5.48 11.39 31.52
CA GLU A 858 -6.48 11.32 32.58
C GLU A 858 -6.28 12.46 33.60
N ARG A 859 -5.04 12.67 34.03
CA ARG A 859 -4.65 13.78 34.92
C ARG A 859 -5.01 15.16 34.35
N LEU A 860 -4.89 15.36 33.03
CA LEU A 860 -5.34 16.59 32.38
C LEU A 860 -6.85 16.70 32.25
N ILE A 861 -7.57 15.60 32.05
CA ILE A 861 -9.04 15.58 32.02
C ILE A 861 -9.60 15.95 33.40
N ARG A 862 -9.04 15.39 34.48
CA ARG A 862 -9.38 15.79 35.86
C ARG A 862 -9.09 17.28 36.08
N LYS A 863 -7.92 17.77 35.66
CA LYS A 863 -7.58 19.20 35.74
C LYS A 863 -8.54 20.07 34.92
N LEU A 864 -8.97 19.63 33.73
CA LEU A 864 -9.96 20.33 32.91
C LEU A 864 -11.28 20.49 33.66
N HIS A 865 -11.85 19.40 34.19
CA HIS A 865 -13.11 19.49 34.93
C HIS A 865 -13.01 20.34 36.19
N ALA A 866 -11.89 20.27 36.92
CA ALA A 866 -11.62 21.15 38.07
C ALA A 866 -11.47 22.63 37.67
N THR A 867 -10.86 22.92 36.52
CA THR A 867 -10.69 24.29 36.00
C THR A 867 -12.01 24.88 35.49
N VAL A 868 -12.83 24.07 34.82
CA VAL A 868 -14.12 24.49 34.26
C VAL A 868 -15.24 24.52 35.32
N GLY A 869 -15.14 23.68 36.36
CA GLY A 869 -16.15 23.52 37.40
C GLY A 869 -17.43 22.82 36.91
N ASN A 870 -17.38 22.06 35.82
CA ASN A 870 -18.56 21.42 35.22
C ASN A 870 -18.84 19.98 35.64
N ALA A 871 -17.89 19.26 36.26
CA ALA A 871 -18.13 17.90 36.71
C ALA A 871 -17.31 17.54 37.94
N VAL A 872 -17.90 16.79 38.87
CA VAL A 872 -17.19 16.12 39.96
C VAL A 872 -16.40 14.96 39.36
N THR A 873 -15.08 14.92 39.64
CA THR A 873 -14.20 13.83 39.19
C THR A 873 -13.39 13.19 40.33
N GLU A 874 -13.29 13.84 41.49
CA GLU A 874 -12.63 13.26 42.67
C GLU A 874 -13.39 12.02 43.15
N GLY A 875 -12.67 10.97 43.55
CA GLY A 875 -13.25 9.69 43.95
C GLY A 875 -13.96 8.90 42.84
N ARG A 876 -13.78 9.26 41.56
CA ARG A 876 -14.46 8.63 40.41
C ARG A 876 -13.46 8.07 39.39
N TYR A 877 -13.85 6.97 38.75
CA TYR A 877 -13.10 6.31 37.68
C TYR A 877 -13.29 7.05 36.35
N ILE A 878 -12.27 7.02 35.48
CA ILE A 878 -12.32 7.62 34.15
C ILE A 878 -11.91 6.59 33.11
N ILE A 879 -12.68 6.47 32.03
CA ILE A 879 -12.40 5.55 30.93
C ILE A 879 -12.50 6.26 29.57
N PHE A 880 -11.69 5.84 28.61
CA PHE A 880 -11.60 6.44 27.27
C PHE A 880 -12.30 5.60 26.21
N GLY A 881 -12.89 6.24 25.21
CA GLY A 881 -13.46 5.56 24.04
C GLY A 881 -13.22 6.31 22.73
N ALA A 882 -13.39 5.59 21.61
CA ALA A 882 -13.23 6.02 20.22
C ALA A 882 -14.36 6.97 19.74
N GLY A 883 -14.56 8.03 20.51
CA GLY A 883 -15.69 8.96 20.45
C GLY A 883 -16.80 8.56 21.41
N SER A 884 -17.73 9.49 21.67
CA SER A 884 -18.84 9.26 22.59
C SER A 884 -19.77 8.13 22.13
N THR A 885 -19.89 7.86 20.82
CA THR A 885 -20.69 6.75 20.29
C THR A 885 -20.28 5.39 20.87
N GLN A 886 -18.98 5.11 21.00
CA GLN A 886 -18.52 3.85 21.58
C GLN A 886 -18.87 3.78 23.07
N LEU A 887 -18.68 4.89 23.80
CA LEU A 887 -18.99 4.99 25.22
C LEU A 887 -20.49 4.89 25.51
N LEU A 888 -21.36 5.42 24.64
CA LEU A 888 -22.81 5.26 24.74
C LEU A 888 -23.21 3.78 24.63
N ASN A 889 -22.59 3.01 23.73
CA ASN A 889 -22.83 1.57 23.62
C ASN A 889 -22.33 0.81 24.84
N ALA A 890 -21.08 1.09 25.24
CA ALA A 890 -20.44 0.47 26.39
C ALA A 890 -21.24 0.73 27.67
N ALA A 891 -21.76 1.95 27.85
CA ALA A 891 -22.58 2.33 28.99
C ALA A 891 -23.94 1.63 29.02
N VAL A 892 -24.63 1.48 27.87
CA VAL A 892 -25.88 0.70 27.81
C VAL A 892 -25.60 -0.77 28.11
N ASN A 893 -24.56 -1.35 27.51
CA ASN A 893 -24.19 -2.75 27.74
C ASN A 893 -23.80 -3.00 29.22
N SER A 894 -22.96 -2.15 29.83
CA SER A 894 -22.52 -2.29 31.22
C SER A 894 -23.59 -1.99 32.27
N LEU A 895 -24.68 -1.32 31.88
CA LEU A 895 -25.85 -1.08 32.72
C LEU A 895 -26.98 -2.10 32.48
N SER A 896 -26.84 -2.95 31.46
CA SER A 896 -27.79 -4.02 31.18
C SER A 896 -27.50 -5.25 32.05
N PRO A 897 -28.51 -6.08 32.37
CA PRO A 897 -28.33 -7.28 33.18
C PRO A 897 -27.71 -8.41 32.33
N ASP A 898 -26.89 -9.25 32.97
CA ASP A 898 -26.29 -10.42 32.30
C ASP A 898 -27.21 -11.65 32.30
N ASN A 899 -28.23 -11.70 33.17
CA ASN A 899 -29.05 -12.89 33.45
C ASN A 899 -30.54 -12.60 33.74
N SER A 900 -31.12 -11.56 33.17
CA SER A 900 -32.57 -11.27 33.32
C SER A 900 -33.43 -12.03 32.30
N SER A 901 -34.66 -12.38 32.66
CA SER A 901 -35.66 -12.94 31.74
C SER A 901 -36.26 -11.91 30.76
N SER A 902 -35.94 -10.62 30.88
CA SER A 902 -36.47 -9.55 30.02
C SER A 902 -35.44 -8.43 29.79
N PRO A 903 -35.28 -7.91 28.56
CA PRO A 903 -34.31 -6.86 28.25
C PRO A 903 -34.57 -5.55 29.00
N ALA A 904 -33.49 -4.88 29.42
CA ALA A 904 -33.54 -3.54 29.97
C ALA A 904 -34.17 -2.54 28.99
N ARG A 905 -35.06 -1.68 29.50
CA ARG A 905 -35.78 -0.67 28.70
C ARG A 905 -34.94 0.60 28.60
N VAL A 906 -34.41 0.90 27.41
CA VAL A 906 -33.62 2.11 27.13
C VAL A 906 -34.57 3.24 26.69
N VAL A 907 -34.56 4.38 27.36
CA VAL A 907 -35.49 5.49 27.13
C VAL A 907 -34.78 6.84 27.12
N ALA A 908 -35.39 7.86 26.52
CA ALA A 908 -34.83 9.22 26.50
C ALA A 908 -35.94 10.28 26.46
N SER A 909 -35.82 11.33 27.27
CA SER A 909 -36.82 12.42 27.34
C SER A 909 -36.86 13.24 26.05
N ILE A 910 -38.01 13.31 25.37
CA ILE A 910 -38.18 14.07 24.11
C ILE A 910 -37.99 15.60 24.34
N PRO A 911 -37.41 16.36 23.37
CA PRO A 911 -36.65 15.88 22.23
C PRO A 911 -35.29 15.32 22.67
N PHE A 912 -34.82 14.23 22.05
CA PHE A 912 -33.59 13.51 22.42
C PHE A 912 -32.60 13.38 21.25
N TYR A 913 -31.34 13.05 21.53
CA TYR A 913 -30.33 12.86 20.48
C TYR A 913 -30.61 11.59 19.64
N PRO A 914 -30.84 11.69 18.30
CA PRO A 914 -31.38 10.57 17.52
C PRO A 914 -30.50 9.31 17.49
N VAL A 915 -29.19 9.47 17.76
CA VAL A 915 -28.24 8.35 17.78
C VAL A 915 -28.54 7.35 18.89
N TYR A 916 -29.15 7.74 20.02
CA TYR A 916 -29.50 6.75 21.06
C TYR A 916 -30.41 5.67 20.51
N LYS A 917 -31.53 6.07 19.86
CA LYS A 917 -32.43 5.12 19.21
C LYS A 917 -31.70 4.34 18.10
N LEU A 918 -31.08 5.05 17.16
CA LEU A 918 -30.43 4.40 16.01
C LEU A 918 -29.35 3.40 16.43
N GLN A 919 -28.62 3.68 17.50
CA GLN A 919 -27.57 2.82 18.03
C GLN A 919 -28.13 1.62 18.81
N THR A 920 -29.11 1.85 19.70
CA THR A 920 -29.77 0.77 20.44
C THR A 920 -30.52 -0.18 19.52
N ASP A 921 -31.13 0.33 18.45
CA ASP A 921 -31.81 -0.46 17.42
C ASP A 921 -30.79 -1.20 16.51
N LEU A 922 -29.62 -0.60 16.21
CA LEU A 922 -28.56 -1.24 15.40
C LEU A 922 -27.86 -2.39 16.14
N PHE A 923 -27.54 -2.19 17.42
CA PHE A 923 -26.91 -3.20 18.28
C PHE A 923 -27.94 -4.04 19.07
N GLN A 924 -29.16 -4.17 18.55
CA GLN A 924 -30.30 -4.84 19.19
C GLN A 924 -29.89 -6.18 19.81
N SER A 925 -29.87 -6.23 21.14
CA SER A 925 -29.45 -7.42 21.89
C SER A 925 -30.62 -8.06 22.65
N VAL A 926 -30.40 -9.27 23.17
CA VAL A 926 -31.31 -9.91 24.11
C VAL A 926 -31.41 -9.18 25.46
N ASN A 927 -30.44 -8.33 25.79
CA ASN A 927 -30.31 -7.70 27.12
C ASN A 927 -30.86 -6.27 27.18
N PHE A 928 -31.11 -5.59 26.06
CA PHE A 928 -31.65 -4.22 26.05
C PHE A 928 -32.43 -3.85 24.77
N ARG A 929 -33.39 -2.91 24.88
CA ARG A 929 -34.16 -2.38 23.74
C ARG A 929 -34.63 -0.94 23.95
N PHE A 930 -34.71 -0.14 22.87
CA PHE A 930 -35.22 1.23 22.95
C PHE A 930 -36.75 1.26 23.07
N GLN A 931 -37.27 2.06 24.01
CA GLN A 931 -38.68 2.11 24.42
C GLN A 931 -39.26 3.54 24.44
N GLY A 932 -38.63 4.47 23.74
CA GLY A 932 -39.20 5.80 23.48
C GLY A 932 -39.01 6.83 24.61
N ASP A 933 -40.04 7.63 24.84
CA ASP A 933 -40.00 8.78 25.75
C ASP A 933 -39.99 8.37 27.22
N ALA A 934 -38.95 8.76 27.96
CA ALA A 934 -38.85 8.52 29.40
C ALA A 934 -40.04 9.11 30.19
N SER A 935 -40.64 10.20 29.69
CA SER A 935 -41.79 10.86 30.32
C SER A 935 -43.01 9.96 30.50
N LEU A 936 -43.21 8.99 29.58
CA LEU A 936 -44.34 8.05 29.62
C LEU A 936 -44.21 7.00 30.73
N TRP A 937 -42.99 6.77 31.23
CA TRP A 937 -42.69 5.73 32.22
C TRP A 937 -42.75 6.24 33.67
N ARG A 938 -42.84 7.56 33.90
CA ARG A 938 -42.81 8.20 35.24
C ARG A 938 -43.85 7.66 36.23
N ASN A 939 -45.04 7.28 35.74
CA ASN A 939 -46.15 6.80 36.58
C ASN A 939 -46.30 5.27 36.55
N ASN A 940 -45.38 4.53 35.92
CA ASN A 940 -45.53 3.11 35.69
C ASN A 940 -44.98 2.32 36.91
N SER A 941 -45.87 1.67 37.67
CA SER A 941 -45.54 1.02 38.95
C SER A 941 -44.83 -0.34 38.82
N ASP A 942 -44.31 -0.65 37.64
CA ASP A 942 -43.61 -1.90 37.32
C ASP A 942 -42.17 -1.86 37.86
N THR A 943 -42.04 -2.07 39.17
CA THR A 943 -40.75 -2.10 39.87
C THR A 943 -39.85 -3.28 39.47
N SER A 944 -40.36 -4.22 38.66
CA SER A 944 -39.65 -5.44 38.28
C SER A 944 -38.68 -5.27 37.11
N THR A 945 -38.89 -4.27 36.24
CA THR A 945 -38.10 -4.12 35.00
C THR A 945 -36.99 -3.08 35.15
N GLU A 946 -35.77 -3.44 34.76
CA GLU A 946 -34.64 -2.50 34.69
C GLU A 946 -34.81 -1.47 33.57
N MET A 947 -34.50 -0.20 33.88
CA MET A 947 -34.61 0.92 32.94
C MET A 947 -33.33 1.74 32.87
N ILE A 948 -32.92 2.10 31.65
CA ILE A 948 -31.75 2.91 31.36
C ILE A 948 -32.22 4.22 30.71
N GLU A 949 -32.14 5.35 31.42
CA GLU A 949 -32.48 6.67 30.89
C GLU A 949 -31.25 7.38 30.31
N PHE A 950 -31.30 7.74 29.04
CA PHE A 950 -30.37 8.70 28.46
C PHE A 950 -30.80 10.14 28.76
N VAL A 951 -29.96 10.86 29.49
CA VAL A 951 -30.16 12.26 29.88
C VAL A 951 -29.21 13.15 29.07
N THR A 952 -29.64 13.63 27.89
CA THR A 952 -28.87 14.64 27.15
C THR A 952 -28.96 15.99 27.87
N SER A 953 -27.87 16.47 28.43
CA SER A 953 -27.86 17.72 29.21
C SER A 953 -26.52 18.45 29.03
N PRO A 954 -26.47 19.64 28.43
CA PRO A 954 -27.54 20.36 27.76
C PRO A 954 -28.08 19.58 26.56
N ASN A 955 -29.39 19.65 26.36
CA ASN A 955 -30.10 18.84 25.39
C ASN A 955 -29.81 19.26 23.94
N ASN A 956 -29.81 18.29 23.03
CA ASN A 956 -29.72 18.49 21.58
C ASN A 956 -31.06 18.02 20.98
N PRO A 957 -31.95 18.94 20.59
CA PRO A 957 -31.61 20.19 19.87
C PRO A 957 -31.86 21.51 20.60
N ASP A 958 -32.61 21.54 21.71
CA ASP A 958 -33.13 22.79 22.31
C ASP A 958 -32.15 23.53 23.26
N GLY A 959 -31.06 22.88 23.69
CA GLY A 959 -30.04 23.47 24.57
C GLY A 959 -30.39 23.51 26.06
N GLN A 960 -31.48 22.88 26.50
CA GLN A 960 -31.90 22.93 27.92
C GLN A 960 -31.11 21.99 28.82
N LEU A 961 -30.80 22.43 30.05
CA LEU A 961 -30.23 21.57 31.09
C LEU A 961 -31.29 20.61 31.64
N LYS A 962 -31.36 19.40 31.08
CA LYS A 962 -32.22 18.31 31.55
C LYS A 962 -31.62 17.62 32.78
N LYS A 963 -32.50 16.99 33.57
CA LYS A 963 -32.18 16.00 34.62
C LYS A 963 -32.88 14.68 34.26
N ALA A 964 -32.52 13.59 34.92
CA ALA A 964 -33.28 12.34 34.86
C ALA A 964 -34.76 12.60 35.24
N VAL A 965 -35.66 11.89 34.57
CA VAL A 965 -37.11 11.94 34.77
C VAL A 965 -37.62 10.71 35.51
N LEU A 966 -36.84 9.62 35.51
CA LEU A 966 -37.14 8.38 36.19
C LEU A 966 -36.33 8.25 37.49
N GLU A 967 -36.98 7.77 38.55
CA GLU A 967 -36.41 7.57 39.88
C GLU A 967 -36.77 6.17 40.39
N GLY A 968 -35.82 5.47 41.00
CA GLY A 968 -36.04 4.12 41.55
C GLY A 968 -34.75 3.29 41.64
N SER A 969 -34.78 2.20 42.42
CA SER A 969 -33.61 1.31 42.61
C SER A 969 -33.14 0.64 41.31
N ASN A 970 -34.06 0.37 40.40
CA ASN A 970 -33.85 -0.37 39.15
C ASN A 970 -33.76 0.56 37.93
N VAL A 971 -33.61 1.87 38.17
CA VAL A 971 -33.36 2.89 37.15
C VAL A 971 -31.87 3.26 37.17
N ARG A 972 -31.27 3.42 36.00
CA ARG A 972 -29.91 3.94 35.82
C ARG A 972 -29.92 5.05 34.78
N ALA A 973 -29.19 6.14 35.04
CA ALA A 973 -29.15 7.30 34.16
C ALA A 973 -27.76 7.50 33.54
N ILE A 974 -27.70 7.61 32.21
CA ILE A 974 -26.50 7.96 31.45
C ILE A 974 -26.59 9.45 31.10
N TYR A 975 -25.76 10.28 31.72
CA TYR A 975 -25.73 11.73 31.47
C TYR A 975 -24.79 12.03 30.28
N ASP A 976 -25.37 12.38 29.14
CA ASP A 976 -24.60 12.84 27.97
C ASP A 976 -24.37 14.35 28.07
N HIS A 977 -23.16 14.68 28.52
CA HIS A 977 -22.67 16.04 28.73
C HIS A 977 -21.84 16.56 27.53
N ALA A 978 -22.09 16.05 26.31
CA ALA A 978 -21.36 16.48 25.12
C ALA A 978 -21.31 18.02 24.94
N TYR A 979 -22.38 18.75 25.27
CA TYR A 979 -22.45 20.21 25.15
C TYR A 979 -22.24 20.96 26.47
N PHE A 980 -21.89 20.30 27.58
CA PHE A 980 -21.80 20.93 28.90
C PHE A 980 -20.48 21.69 29.12
N TRP A 981 -20.26 22.70 28.28
CA TRP A 981 -19.06 23.52 28.24
C TRP A 981 -19.42 25.02 28.27
N PRO A 982 -18.60 25.89 28.90
CA PRO A 982 -18.90 27.32 29.07
C PRO A 982 -19.23 28.07 27.78
N HIS A 983 -18.72 27.66 26.62
CA HIS A 983 -19.03 28.29 25.34
C HIS A 983 -20.41 27.95 24.77
N PHE A 984 -21.06 26.88 25.23
CA PHE A 984 -22.42 26.50 24.81
C PHE A 984 -23.49 26.66 25.90
N THR A 985 -23.15 26.43 27.17
CA THR A 985 -24.13 26.50 28.26
C THR A 985 -23.52 27.05 29.54
N ALA A 986 -24.35 27.68 30.36
CA ALA A 986 -23.96 28.08 31.70
C ALA A 986 -23.62 26.85 32.55
N ILE A 987 -22.66 27.01 33.44
CA ILE A 987 -22.26 25.98 34.41
C ILE A 987 -22.74 26.46 35.80
N PRO A 988 -24.01 26.23 36.18
CA PRO A 988 -24.55 26.72 37.46
C PRO A 988 -24.01 25.93 38.65
N ALA A 989 -23.67 24.66 38.45
CA ALA A 989 -23.04 23.76 39.42
C ALA A 989 -22.28 22.65 38.67
N PRO A 990 -21.28 22.01 39.30
CA PRO A 990 -20.69 20.79 38.77
C PRO A 990 -21.74 19.66 38.68
N ALA A 991 -21.73 18.88 37.61
CA ALA A 991 -22.53 17.67 37.50
C ALA A 991 -21.93 16.54 38.37
N ASP A 992 -22.81 15.76 39.00
CA ASP A 992 -22.46 14.68 39.95
C ASP A 992 -23.22 13.36 39.64
N GLY A 993 -23.71 13.18 38.41
CA GLY A 993 -24.41 11.95 38.00
C GLY A 993 -23.50 10.71 38.05
N ASP A 994 -24.06 9.52 38.30
CA ASP A 994 -23.25 8.31 38.54
C ASP A 994 -22.47 7.83 37.30
N MET A 995 -23.00 8.10 36.10
CA MET A 995 -22.38 7.87 34.79
C MET A 995 -22.48 9.15 33.94
N MET A 996 -21.35 9.81 33.67
CA MET A 996 -21.28 11.05 32.89
C MET A 996 -20.38 10.90 31.67
N LEU A 997 -20.87 11.24 30.48
CA LEU A 997 -20.16 11.10 29.20
C LEU A 997 -19.76 12.46 28.61
N PHE A 998 -18.52 12.55 28.15
CA PHE A 998 -17.96 13.76 27.54
C PHE A 998 -17.26 13.43 26.20
N THR A 999 -17.16 14.42 25.32
CA THR A 999 -16.45 14.29 24.05
C THR A 999 -15.52 15.46 23.77
N LEU A 1000 -14.34 15.15 23.26
CA LEU A 1000 -13.37 16.14 22.78
C LEU A 1000 -13.95 16.95 21.62
N SER A 1001 -14.83 16.35 20.80
CA SER A 1001 -15.34 16.95 19.56
C SER A 1001 -16.09 18.27 19.79
N LYS A 1002 -16.92 18.35 20.84
CA LYS A 1002 -17.71 19.55 21.17
C LYS A 1002 -16.95 20.57 22.01
N LEU A 1003 -15.95 20.11 22.76
CA LEU A 1003 -15.02 20.97 23.48
C LEU A 1003 -14.07 21.72 22.54
N THR A 1004 -13.46 21.02 21.56
CA THR A 1004 -12.35 21.56 20.76
C THR A 1004 -12.63 21.66 19.25
N GLY A 1005 -13.77 21.19 18.76
CA GLY A 1005 -14.05 21.10 17.32
C GLY A 1005 -13.37 19.93 16.58
N HIS A 1006 -12.46 19.20 17.24
CA HIS A 1006 -11.65 18.15 16.61
C HIS A 1006 -12.38 16.80 16.50
N ALA A 1007 -13.51 16.77 15.78
CA ALA A 1007 -14.34 15.56 15.60
C ALA A 1007 -13.55 14.37 14.99
N GLY A 1008 -12.66 14.64 14.04
CA GLY A 1008 -11.78 13.63 13.41
C GLY A 1008 -10.76 12.99 14.36
N SER A 1009 -10.57 13.50 15.58
CA SER A 1009 -9.74 12.83 16.59
C SER A 1009 -10.44 11.66 17.29
N ARG A 1010 -11.77 11.50 17.07
CA ARG A 1010 -12.58 10.37 17.56
C ARG A 1010 -12.27 10.00 19.02
N PHE A 1011 -12.30 10.99 19.92
CA PHE A 1011 -12.00 10.82 21.35
C PHE A 1011 -13.16 11.28 22.24
N GLY A 1012 -13.45 10.49 23.27
CA GLY A 1012 -14.36 10.81 24.37
C GLY A 1012 -13.95 10.08 25.63
N TRP A 1013 -14.53 10.48 26.76
CA TRP A 1013 -14.31 9.83 28.04
C TRP A 1013 -15.60 9.77 28.87
N ALA A 1014 -15.70 8.76 29.73
CA ALA A 1014 -16.72 8.63 30.74
C ALA A 1014 -16.13 8.89 32.12
N VAL A 1015 -16.92 9.47 33.01
CA VAL A 1015 -16.64 9.60 34.46
C VAL A 1015 -17.68 8.73 35.17
N ILE A 1016 -17.20 7.72 35.89
CA ILE A 1016 -18.02 6.63 36.45
C ILE A 1016 -17.78 6.56 37.96
N LYS A 1017 -18.86 6.47 38.73
CA LYS A 1017 -18.81 6.41 40.20
C LYS A 1017 -18.67 4.98 40.74
N ASP A 1018 -19.28 4.01 40.05
CA ASP A 1018 -19.32 2.61 40.43
C ASP A 1018 -18.17 1.82 39.77
N GLU A 1019 -17.39 1.10 40.57
CA GLU A 1019 -16.24 0.32 40.11
C GLU A 1019 -16.64 -0.88 39.24
N ILE A 1020 -17.75 -1.56 39.56
CA ILE A 1020 -18.22 -2.74 38.82
C ILE A 1020 -18.66 -2.32 37.42
N ILE A 1021 -19.38 -1.19 37.31
CA ILE A 1021 -19.79 -0.61 36.02
C ILE A 1021 -18.55 -0.18 35.22
N TYR A 1022 -17.54 0.43 35.86
CA TYR A 1022 -16.27 0.76 35.22
C TYR A 1022 -15.55 -0.47 34.67
N GLN A 1023 -15.45 -1.56 35.45
CA GLN A 1023 -14.81 -2.81 34.98
C GLN A 1023 -15.60 -3.44 33.82
N ARG A 1024 -16.94 -3.50 33.87
CA ARG A 1024 -17.76 -3.98 32.74
C ARG A 1024 -17.55 -3.14 31.47
N MET A 1025 -17.47 -1.81 31.58
CA MET A 1025 -17.14 -0.94 30.44
C MET A 1025 -15.71 -1.15 29.93
N LEU A 1026 -14.74 -1.39 30.81
CA LEU A 1026 -13.35 -1.67 30.43
C LEU A 1026 -13.22 -2.98 29.66
N THR A 1027 -13.89 -4.04 30.13
CA THR A 1027 -14.01 -5.32 29.44
C THR A 1027 -14.62 -5.14 28.05
N TYR A 1028 -15.76 -4.43 27.95
CA TYR A 1028 -16.42 -4.15 26.67
C TYR A 1028 -15.49 -3.42 25.68
N LEU A 1029 -14.80 -2.36 26.12
CA LEU A 1029 -13.93 -1.54 25.27
C LEU A 1029 -12.64 -2.28 24.85
N THR A 1030 -12.18 -3.23 25.68
CA THR A 1030 -11.05 -4.10 25.37
C THR A 1030 -11.42 -5.06 24.23
N PHE A 1031 -12.54 -5.78 24.35
CA PHE A 1031 -12.99 -6.69 23.28
C PHE A 1031 -13.51 -5.96 22.03
N ASN A 1032 -14.00 -4.72 22.15
CA ASN A 1032 -14.55 -3.99 21.01
C ASN A 1032 -13.47 -3.35 20.12
N THR A 1033 -12.40 -2.76 20.69
CA THR A 1033 -11.34 -2.09 19.89
C THR A 1033 -9.93 -2.15 20.50
N MET A 1034 -9.66 -2.99 21.50
CA MET A 1034 -8.43 -2.94 22.31
C MET A 1034 -8.18 -1.54 22.93
N GLY A 1035 -9.26 -0.86 23.35
CA GLY A 1035 -9.20 0.50 23.86
C GLY A 1035 -9.07 1.57 22.77
N VAL A 1036 -8.38 2.68 23.07
CA VAL A 1036 -8.24 3.85 22.19
C VAL A 1036 -6.81 4.03 21.73
N SER A 1037 -6.58 4.23 20.42
CA SER A 1037 -5.23 4.39 19.87
C SER A 1037 -4.41 5.46 20.61
N ARG A 1038 -3.17 5.12 20.95
CA ARG A 1038 -2.28 6.02 21.71
C ARG A 1038 -1.91 7.29 20.93
N GLU A 1039 -2.15 7.31 19.62
CA GLU A 1039 -2.06 8.50 18.78
C GLU A 1039 -3.22 9.47 19.02
N SER A 1040 -4.46 8.99 19.01
CA SER A 1040 -5.64 9.79 19.35
C SER A 1040 -5.55 10.31 20.79
N GLN A 1041 -5.03 9.49 21.71
CA GLN A 1041 -4.72 9.93 23.08
C GLN A 1041 -3.66 11.05 23.12
N LEU A 1042 -2.56 10.97 22.35
CA LEU A 1042 -1.61 12.09 22.27
C LEU A 1042 -2.24 13.35 21.65
N ARG A 1043 -3.05 13.20 20.60
CA ARG A 1043 -3.72 14.33 19.96
C ARG A 1043 -4.66 15.03 20.94
N ALA A 1044 -5.47 14.27 21.68
CA ALA A 1044 -6.26 14.77 22.80
C ALA A 1044 -5.40 15.46 23.86
N LEU A 1045 -4.30 14.83 24.30
CA LEU A 1045 -3.37 15.39 25.29
C LEU A 1045 -2.80 16.74 24.85
N LYS A 1046 -2.39 16.86 23.59
CA LYS A 1046 -1.82 18.10 23.04
C LYS A 1046 -2.88 19.21 22.96
N LEU A 1047 -4.08 18.89 22.49
CA LEU A 1047 -5.20 19.84 22.43
C LEU A 1047 -5.63 20.32 23.82
N LEU A 1048 -5.77 19.41 24.80
CA LEU A 1048 -6.11 19.77 26.17
C LEU A 1048 -5.03 20.61 26.86
N LYS A 1049 -3.74 20.45 26.50
CA LYS A 1049 -2.66 21.34 26.96
C LYS A 1049 -2.81 22.77 26.43
N VAL A 1050 -3.37 22.98 25.24
CA VAL A 1050 -3.69 24.31 24.70
C VAL A 1050 -4.97 24.87 25.34
N VAL A 1051 -6.03 24.04 25.49
CA VAL A 1051 -7.26 24.44 26.20
C VAL A 1051 -6.94 24.95 27.60
N LEU A 1052 -6.10 24.24 28.36
CA LEU A 1052 -5.70 24.60 29.72
C LEU A 1052 -4.61 25.71 29.80
N GLN A 1053 -4.13 26.22 28.66
CA GLN A 1053 -3.15 27.31 28.64
C GLN A 1053 -3.81 28.60 29.15
N GLY A 1054 -3.10 29.38 29.97
CA GLY A 1054 -3.64 30.62 30.54
C GLY A 1054 -4.83 30.43 31.50
N GLY A 1055 -5.09 29.21 31.98
CA GLY A 1055 -6.18 28.94 32.92
C GLY A 1055 -7.51 28.50 32.30
N GLY A 1056 -7.57 28.25 30.98
CA GLY A 1056 -8.81 27.79 30.32
C GLY A 1056 -9.51 28.85 29.49
N ASN A 1057 -9.43 30.11 29.92
CA ASN A 1057 -10.27 31.21 29.44
C ASN A 1057 -10.27 31.40 27.92
N ALA A 1058 -9.11 31.37 27.27
CA ALA A 1058 -8.96 31.85 25.89
C ALA A 1058 -9.91 31.16 24.88
N ILE A 1059 -10.08 29.83 24.96
CA ILE A 1059 -11.00 29.10 24.06
C ILE A 1059 -12.47 29.27 24.47
N PHE A 1060 -12.75 29.32 25.77
CA PHE A 1060 -14.11 29.41 26.29
C PHE A 1060 -14.71 30.81 26.10
N GLU A 1061 -13.93 31.87 26.27
CA GLU A 1061 -14.31 33.26 25.97
C GLU A 1061 -14.52 33.46 24.45
N PHE A 1062 -13.55 33.04 23.62
CA PHE A 1062 -13.67 33.07 22.15
C PHE A 1062 -14.94 32.34 21.69
N GLY A 1063 -15.17 31.13 22.22
CA GLY A 1063 -16.30 30.31 21.84
C GLY A 1063 -17.63 30.89 22.29
N TYR A 1064 -17.71 31.35 23.55
CA TYR A 1064 -18.90 31.99 24.11
C TYR A 1064 -19.29 33.22 23.31
N GLU A 1065 -18.35 34.14 23.08
CA GLU A 1065 -18.64 35.41 22.39
C GLU A 1065 -19.04 35.21 20.93
N THR A 1066 -18.45 34.21 20.25
CA THR A 1066 -18.86 33.83 18.89
C THR A 1066 -20.27 33.27 18.86
N MET A 1067 -20.59 32.33 19.77
CA MET A 1067 -21.91 31.68 19.80
C MET A 1067 -23.02 32.62 20.29
N ARG A 1068 -22.71 33.55 21.21
CA ARG A 1068 -23.61 34.61 21.70
C ARG A 1068 -24.01 35.54 20.55
N LYS A 1069 -23.04 36.10 19.82
CA LYS A 1069 -23.28 36.92 18.62
C LYS A 1069 -24.09 36.22 17.54
N ARG A 1070 -23.85 34.92 17.33
CA ARG A 1070 -24.62 34.11 16.37
C ARG A 1070 -26.06 33.90 16.84
N TRP A 1071 -26.25 33.64 18.13
CA TRP A 1071 -27.57 33.51 18.73
C TRP A 1071 -28.38 34.80 18.68
N GLU A 1072 -27.78 35.96 19.00
CA GLU A 1072 -28.39 37.29 18.86
C GLU A 1072 -28.86 37.54 17.43
N ARG A 1073 -27.98 37.31 16.43
CA ARG A 1073 -28.31 37.53 15.02
C ARG A 1073 -29.44 36.63 14.54
N LEU A 1074 -29.44 35.34 14.90
CA LEU A 1074 -30.54 34.43 14.57
C LEU A 1074 -31.85 34.86 15.24
N SER A 1075 -31.80 35.19 16.53
CA SER A 1075 -32.97 35.61 17.30
C SER A 1075 -33.60 36.88 16.73
N ASN A 1076 -32.78 37.85 16.34
CA ASN A 1076 -33.22 39.09 15.71
C ASN A 1076 -33.80 38.88 14.30
N THR A 1077 -33.28 37.93 13.52
CA THR A 1077 -33.86 37.58 12.21
C THR A 1077 -35.20 36.86 12.35
N ILE A 1078 -35.34 35.94 13.32
CA ILE A 1078 -36.58 35.19 13.53
C ILE A 1078 -37.65 36.04 14.23
N SER A 1079 -37.30 36.97 15.11
CA SER A 1079 -38.28 37.84 15.79
C SER A 1079 -39.00 38.82 14.85
N MET A 1080 -38.48 39.03 13.63
CA MET A 1080 -39.16 39.77 12.55
C MET A 1080 -40.24 38.92 11.83
N SER A 1081 -40.26 37.60 12.04
CA SER A 1081 -41.21 36.66 11.42
C SER A 1081 -42.47 36.46 12.26
N LYS A 1082 -43.60 36.18 11.59
CA LYS A 1082 -44.78 35.57 12.22
C LYS A 1082 -44.95 34.10 11.85
N ARG A 1083 -44.16 33.61 10.88
CA ARG A 1083 -44.12 32.22 10.43
C ARG A 1083 -43.27 31.32 11.30
N PHE A 1084 -42.20 31.84 11.89
CA PHE A 1084 -41.23 31.06 12.66
C PHE A 1084 -41.14 31.52 14.12
N SER A 1085 -40.98 30.58 15.04
CA SER A 1085 -40.57 30.86 16.43
C SER A 1085 -39.30 30.08 16.79
N LEU A 1086 -38.55 30.59 17.77
CA LEU A 1086 -37.26 30.06 18.22
C LEU A 1086 -37.34 29.68 19.70
N GLN A 1087 -36.54 28.71 20.16
CA GLN A 1087 -36.57 28.30 21.55
C GLN A 1087 -36.11 29.43 22.51
N LYS A 1088 -36.74 29.51 23.68
CA LYS A 1088 -36.39 30.49 24.72
C LYS A 1088 -35.39 29.86 25.70
N ILE A 1089 -34.25 30.52 25.88
CA ILE A 1089 -33.21 30.14 26.84
C ILE A 1089 -32.95 31.36 27.73
N SER A 1090 -33.29 31.26 29.01
CA SER A 1090 -33.06 32.32 29.98
C SER A 1090 -31.55 32.44 30.31
N PRO A 1091 -31.04 33.66 30.56
CA PRO A 1091 -29.71 33.83 31.14
C PRO A 1091 -29.58 33.09 32.49
N GLN A 1092 -28.41 32.52 32.75
CA GLN A 1092 -28.13 31.73 33.96
C GLN A 1092 -26.75 32.08 34.52
N TYR A 1093 -26.58 31.94 35.82
CA TYR A 1093 -25.26 32.11 36.45
C TYR A 1093 -24.30 31.01 35.97
N CYS A 1094 -23.07 31.38 35.64
CA CYS A 1094 -22.04 30.46 35.19
C CYS A 1094 -20.82 30.58 36.10
N ASN A 1095 -20.51 29.54 36.87
CA ASN A 1095 -19.41 29.50 37.83
C ASN A 1095 -18.05 29.76 37.16
N PHE A 1096 -17.87 29.28 35.91
CA PHE A 1096 -16.65 29.51 35.14
C PHE A 1096 -16.39 31.00 34.83
N PHE A 1097 -17.43 31.73 34.41
CA PHE A 1097 -17.33 33.17 34.12
C PHE A 1097 -17.64 34.06 35.34
N GLN A 1098 -17.95 33.46 36.50
CA GLN A 1098 -18.31 34.12 37.76
C GLN A 1098 -19.43 35.17 37.64
N GLY A 1099 -20.36 34.99 36.68
CA GLY A 1099 -21.38 36.00 36.36
C GLY A 1099 -22.61 35.44 35.64
N LEU A 1100 -23.59 36.31 35.41
CA LEU A 1100 -24.76 35.99 34.61
C LEU A 1100 -24.36 35.88 33.13
N ARG A 1101 -24.68 34.75 32.51
CA ARG A 1101 -24.28 34.38 31.15
C ARG A 1101 -25.51 34.32 30.25
N GLU A 1102 -25.42 34.95 29.08
CA GLU A 1102 -26.48 34.96 28.06
C GLU A 1102 -26.57 33.62 27.30
N ALA A 1103 -27.66 33.45 26.55
CA ALA A 1103 -27.87 32.30 25.69
C ALA A 1103 -26.86 32.26 24.52
N SER A 1104 -26.33 31.07 24.25
CA SER A 1104 -25.32 30.81 23.19
C SER A 1104 -25.33 29.32 22.81
N PRO A 1105 -26.51 28.74 22.50
CA PRO A 1105 -26.64 27.31 22.22
C PRO A 1105 -25.94 26.93 20.91
N ALA A 1106 -25.55 25.66 20.79
CA ALA A 1106 -25.00 25.11 19.56
C ALA A 1106 -26.00 25.08 18.38
N TYR A 1107 -27.30 25.10 18.69
CA TYR A 1107 -28.38 24.91 17.71
C TYR A 1107 -29.54 25.90 17.93
N GLY A 1108 -30.14 26.34 16.82
CA GLY A 1108 -31.46 26.94 16.81
C GLY A 1108 -32.52 25.86 16.62
N TRP A 1109 -33.51 25.81 17.50
CA TRP A 1109 -34.66 24.93 17.43
C TRP A 1109 -35.87 25.76 17.02
N VAL A 1110 -36.15 25.73 15.73
CA VAL A 1110 -37.14 26.57 15.07
C VAL A 1110 -38.43 25.79 14.90
N LYS A 1111 -39.56 26.45 15.14
CA LYS A 1111 -40.90 25.92 14.90
C LYS A 1111 -41.60 26.76 13.83
N CYS A 1112 -42.28 26.11 12.89
CA CYS A 1112 -43.22 26.77 12.00
C CYS A 1112 -44.59 26.93 12.72
N GLU A 1113 -45.11 28.15 12.73
CA GLU A 1113 -46.35 28.53 13.44
C GLU A 1113 -47.59 28.60 12.54
N ARG A 1114 -47.43 28.66 11.22
CA ARG A 1114 -48.58 28.68 10.29
C ARG A 1114 -49.15 27.27 10.12
N GLN A 1115 -50.48 27.15 10.12
CA GLN A 1115 -51.17 25.86 9.93
C GLN A 1115 -50.93 25.21 8.55
N GLU A 1116 -50.54 26.02 7.54
CA GLU A 1116 -50.15 25.59 6.20
C GLU A 1116 -48.74 24.94 6.17
N ASP A 1117 -47.85 25.30 7.11
CA ASP A 1117 -46.44 24.89 7.16
C ASP A 1117 -46.21 23.61 8.00
N LYS A 1118 -46.93 22.52 7.68
CA LYS A 1118 -46.86 21.26 8.46
C LYS A 1118 -45.49 20.55 8.41
N ASP A 1119 -44.75 20.70 7.31
CA ASP A 1119 -43.36 20.24 7.18
C ASP A 1119 -42.43 21.47 7.15
N CYS A 1120 -41.88 21.82 8.30
CA CYS A 1120 -41.03 22.98 8.46
C CYS A 1120 -39.64 22.78 7.81
N PHE A 1121 -39.24 21.53 7.56
CA PHE A 1121 -38.03 21.22 6.80
C PHE A 1121 -38.24 21.54 5.31
N ALA A 1122 -39.37 21.15 4.73
CA ALA A 1122 -39.71 21.46 3.33
C ALA A 1122 -39.77 22.98 3.10
N VAL A 1123 -40.33 23.73 4.06
CA VAL A 1123 -40.37 25.21 4.05
C VAL A 1123 -38.96 25.82 3.96
N LEU A 1124 -38.04 25.38 4.81
CA LEU A 1124 -36.65 25.88 4.78
C LEU A 1124 -35.88 25.37 3.55
N GLN A 1125 -36.16 24.16 3.09
CA GLN A 1125 -35.56 23.59 1.88
C GLN A 1125 -35.93 24.40 0.63
N ALA A 1126 -37.19 24.84 0.50
CA ALA A 1126 -37.64 25.75 -0.56
C ALA A 1126 -36.96 27.15 -0.48
N GLY A 1127 -36.48 27.54 0.71
CA GLY A 1127 -35.61 28.70 0.92
C GLY A 1127 -34.11 28.44 0.69
N ASN A 1128 -33.74 27.29 0.12
CA ASN A 1128 -32.35 26.84 -0.04
C ASN A 1128 -31.59 26.72 1.30
N ILE A 1129 -32.26 26.25 2.37
CA ILE A 1129 -31.66 25.96 3.68
C ILE A 1129 -31.83 24.47 4.00
N THR A 1130 -30.71 23.75 4.11
CA THR A 1130 -30.69 22.34 4.55
C THR A 1130 -30.65 22.28 6.08
N SER A 1131 -31.68 21.73 6.71
CA SER A 1131 -31.84 21.64 8.18
C SER A 1131 -32.03 20.18 8.64
N ARG A 1132 -32.30 19.93 9.93
CA ARG A 1132 -32.74 18.60 10.43
C ARG A 1132 -34.21 18.62 10.83
N ARG A 1133 -34.98 17.66 10.33
CA ARG A 1133 -36.39 17.38 10.68
C ARG A 1133 -36.58 17.13 12.18
N GLY A 1134 -37.68 17.61 12.73
CA GLY A 1134 -38.08 17.42 14.12
C GLY A 1134 -38.39 15.96 14.50
N SER A 1135 -38.97 15.20 13.56
CA SER A 1135 -39.27 13.76 13.71
C SER A 1135 -38.09 12.91 14.18
N LEU A 1136 -36.87 13.25 13.75
CA LEU A 1136 -35.65 12.54 14.16
C LEU A 1136 -35.40 12.64 15.67
N PHE A 1137 -35.81 13.73 16.31
CA PHE A 1137 -35.63 13.97 17.76
C PHE A 1137 -36.87 13.55 18.58
N GLY A 1138 -37.89 12.94 17.95
CA GLY A 1138 -39.13 12.51 18.60
C GLY A 1138 -40.26 13.56 18.63
N VAL A 1139 -40.13 14.72 17.98
CA VAL A 1139 -41.22 15.71 17.88
C VAL A 1139 -41.83 15.75 16.47
N GLY A 1140 -42.94 16.49 16.26
CA GLY A 1140 -43.50 16.65 14.91
C GLY A 1140 -42.61 17.47 13.95
N ASP A 1141 -42.78 17.24 12.64
CA ASP A 1141 -42.04 17.94 11.55
C ASP A 1141 -42.35 19.44 11.41
N GLN A 1142 -43.25 19.98 12.24
CA GLN A 1142 -43.39 21.41 12.49
C GLN A 1142 -42.15 22.05 13.15
N TYR A 1143 -41.21 21.23 13.67
CA TYR A 1143 -39.92 21.68 14.21
C TYR A 1143 -38.75 21.31 13.30
N VAL A 1144 -37.71 22.15 13.32
CA VAL A 1144 -36.42 21.90 12.66
C VAL A 1144 -35.24 22.41 13.49
N ARG A 1145 -34.12 21.68 13.43
CA ARG A 1145 -32.84 22.11 14.03
C ARG A 1145 -31.94 22.76 12.98
N LEU A 1146 -31.44 23.95 13.31
CA LEU A 1146 -30.43 24.71 12.58
C LEU A 1146 -29.11 24.70 13.35
N SER A 1147 -28.00 24.40 12.67
CA SER A 1147 -26.65 24.37 13.23
C SER A 1147 -26.01 25.75 13.24
N LEU A 1148 -25.65 26.23 14.44
CA LEU A 1148 -24.99 27.52 14.64
C LEU A 1148 -23.47 27.37 14.82
N ILE A 1149 -22.98 26.13 14.83
CA ILE A 1149 -21.57 25.76 15.07
C ILE A 1149 -20.75 25.52 13.79
N ARG A 1150 -21.37 25.74 12.63
CA ARG A 1150 -20.75 25.70 11.29
C ARG A 1150 -19.72 26.82 11.08
N ARG A 1151 -19.10 26.92 9.89
CA ARG A 1151 -18.18 28.02 9.56
C ARG A 1151 -18.89 29.38 9.53
N GLN A 1152 -18.12 30.46 9.45
CA GLN A 1152 -18.67 31.81 9.39
C GLN A 1152 -19.47 32.05 8.10
N ASP A 1153 -18.95 31.62 6.94
CA ASP A 1153 -19.66 31.68 5.65
C ASP A 1153 -21.04 30.99 5.68
N ASP A 1154 -21.07 29.75 6.20
CA ASP A 1154 -22.32 28.97 6.34
C ASP A 1154 -23.33 29.72 7.23
N PHE A 1155 -22.86 30.34 8.32
CA PHE A 1155 -23.73 31.09 9.23
C PHE A 1155 -24.23 32.40 8.61
N ASP A 1156 -23.37 33.16 7.95
CA ASP A 1156 -23.76 34.43 7.31
C ASP A 1156 -24.73 34.20 6.15
N LEU A 1157 -24.52 33.13 5.36
CA LEU A 1157 -25.46 32.71 4.33
C LEU A 1157 -26.78 32.20 4.92
N LEU A 1158 -26.76 31.49 6.05
CA LEU A 1158 -27.97 31.07 6.77
C LEU A 1158 -28.81 32.27 7.19
N ILE A 1159 -28.20 33.28 7.82
CA ILE A 1159 -28.89 34.52 8.20
C ILE A 1159 -29.42 35.26 6.98
N HIS A 1160 -28.65 35.34 5.88
CA HIS A 1160 -29.10 35.95 4.63
C HIS A 1160 -30.33 35.24 4.03
N ARG A 1161 -30.32 33.91 3.93
CA ARG A 1161 -31.46 33.11 3.43
C ARG A 1161 -32.68 33.21 4.33
N LEU A 1162 -32.51 33.17 5.65
CA LEU A 1162 -33.60 33.39 6.61
C LEU A 1162 -34.19 34.80 6.45
N THR A 1163 -33.36 35.83 6.29
CA THR A 1163 -33.83 37.20 6.06
C THR A 1163 -34.61 37.32 4.74
N GLN A 1164 -34.19 36.63 3.68
CA GLN A 1164 -34.95 36.51 2.41
C GLN A 1164 -36.28 35.77 2.56
N LEU A 1165 -36.36 34.75 3.42
CA LEU A 1165 -37.62 34.06 3.71
C LEU A 1165 -38.58 34.94 4.51
N VAL A 1166 -38.08 35.58 5.57
CA VAL A 1166 -38.88 36.43 6.47
C VAL A 1166 -39.38 37.69 5.76
N SER A 1167 -38.54 38.36 4.97
CA SER A 1167 -38.97 39.54 4.19
C SER A 1167 -39.99 39.23 3.09
N LYS A 1168 -40.13 37.97 2.66
CA LYS A 1168 -41.16 37.53 1.71
C LYS A 1168 -42.51 37.23 2.37
N GLU A 1169 -42.61 37.21 3.71
CA GLU A 1169 -43.86 36.87 4.40
C GLU A 1169 -44.99 37.89 4.20
N ASP A 1170 -44.63 39.16 3.97
CA ASP A 1170 -45.57 40.28 3.77
C ASP A 1170 -45.74 40.65 2.27
N GLY A 1171 -45.16 39.89 1.35
CA GLY A 1171 -45.31 40.10 -0.10
C GLY A 1171 -46.65 39.58 -0.66
N PRO A 1172 -47.14 40.10 -1.80
CA PRO A 1172 -48.34 39.56 -2.44
C PRO A 1172 -48.12 38.09 -2.82
N ARG A 1173 -49.06 37.21 -2.44
CA ARG A 1173 -49.00 35.75 -2.67
C ARG A 1173 -48.86 35.42 -4.17
N SER A 1174 -47.63 35.23 -4.64
CA SER A 1174 -47.36 34.60 -5.93
C SER A 1174 -47.57 33.09 -5.80
N SER A 1175 -48.57 32.55 -6.49
CA SER A 1175 -48.86 31.13 -6.56
C SER A 1175 -47.70 30.34 -7.18
N ILE A 1176 -47.13 29.42 -6.39
CA ILE A 1176 -46.34 28.26 -6.82
C ILE A 1176 -46.84 27.09 -5.97
#